data_AF-U5EG88-F1
#
_entry.id   AF-U5EG88-F1
#
_cell.length_a   1.000
_cell.length_b   1.000
_cell.length_c   1.000
_cell.angle_alpha   90.00
_cell.angle_beta   90.00
_cell.angle_gamma   90.00
#
_symmetry.space_group_name_H-M   'P 1'
#
loop_
_entity.id
_entity.type
_entity.pdbx_description
1 polymer ?
#
loop_
_entity_poly.entity_id
_entity_poly.type
_entity_poly.pdbx_seq_one_letter_code
_entity_poly.pdbx_strand_id
1 'polypeptide(L)'
;KQIDVNLIQEFINPQIVVDLLTLNFSNDIKNITKIPKICTWLLNCHRNSEDNYSQYTMAVKQHVTEFVQSTKSYDLQALFELLEMLCENTQTLPTGTQLIHFCEEIISTLGQTPVTSVSRDGSEIKAMKAEFLKVKHFFKTVCAENKNLQVEIVGSCLNMLYKLITSDIEPSPLASVAFELVDELLIHQAVGLILSHTDNSSNDSIKRGFKILCKWLGQLDFANSLNIWIIEIMNGLRDQQKYDLLLEMSLDVIETLVLTLMLPYYKPKVAPVVLCILQSVRHTPIVLQKISPNLEKILNTMKSQENSHINSNTPTKRYFQIMIDTLSALLLHFSEHKHLFTELGKYLSQFIKSPDFRSTIECPPWNDTTQISIVNTTNARVGLVNLGNTCYMNSVLQALVMTKQFSREILLTKNDAPLFLKIQQLLALLLYSVRPELTPRAVLNAARPPDFTPGYQQDSSEFLGYLLEKLHEQEKNLLINASKNNKNSPLNGTLNKKWPTQENLQQQSQQDCANNKMNISLSDSGISSSTSSSSDELPKIMINDCSASSTSISSSEQSPIESIQQQQIIPKTLIQKTFDGKLSITYQCMACNSKSSNIDAFRDLQLSFPENSDIKKTNGYSVQMLLDYYCSSEKLIGDNQYFCDKCKCLCNGERSINILTPPKNLILTVKHFRYDQRYHTRAKLINKVYHDEIISLKVQTPSTQIPNQMDIHIVKYVLYAAVVHSGISMDSGHYYTYAADQQNNWYKFNDNFVTKCSIEELHNLSTPNTPYILFYQMIGANNGLKSTATDLLIETTTIQNVFNGHENIDVDIDIDRIDDDDDGLTEDTIAIKKPCLINNHQPINGEIGILAKQNSAQQQLPELEELPPHLRDYIQHDITSYNDETNKKLQIKKSSTTTSLTLRNNNYKRDDGDNDPNGSSGGKSIYDYRYIY
;
A
#
# COMPACT_ATOMS: atom_id res chain seq x y z
N LYS A 1 -15.82 60.12 16.78
CA LYS A 1 -14.65 60.53 17.61
C LYS A 1 -15.19 60.92 18.98
N GLN A 2 -14.66 60.36 20.06
CA GLN A 2 -15.10 60.62 21.45
C GLN A 2 -16.62 60.72 21.63
N ILE A 3 -17.32 59.60 21.40
CA ILE A 3 -18.56 59.35 22.14
C ILE A 3 -18.09 58.76 23.47
N ASP A 4 -18.59 59.29 24.58
CA ASP A 4 -18.29 58.73 25.90
C ASP A 4 -18.92 57.33 25.98
N VAL A 5 -18.11 56.33 26.30
CA VAL A 5 -18.55 54.93 26.40
C VAL A 5 -19.55 54.78 27.54
N ASN A 6 -19.46 55.60 28.60
CA ASN A 6 -20.40 55.60 29.71
C ASN A 6 -21.80 56.04 29.26
N LEU A 7 -21.90 57.09 28.42
CA LEU A 7 -23.15 57.55 27.82
C LEU A 7 -23.76 56.51 26.85
N ILE A 8 -22.94 55.75 26.13
CA ILE A 8 -23.43 54.61 25.31
C ILE A 8 -24.02 53.54 26.22
N GLN A 9 -23.34 53.21 27.33
CA GLN A 9 -23.77 52.18 28.28
C GLN A 9 -25.07 52.52 29.01
N GLU A 10 -25.39 53.80 29.19
CA GLU A 10 -26.66 54.26 29.78
C GLU A 10 -27.84 54.30 28.78
N PHE A 11 -27.59 54.60 27.51
CA PHE A 11 -28.66 54.91 26.53
C PHE A 11 -28.95 53.81 25.51
N ILE A 12 -28.03 52.87 25.25
CA ILE A 12 -28.25 51.80 24.27
C ILE A 12 -28.64 50.50 24.98
N ASN A 13 -29.86 50.03 24.70
CA ASN A 13 -30.44 48.80 25.25
C ASN A 13 -30.10 47.59 24.35
N PRO A 14 -29.83 46.38 24.90
CA PRO A 14 -29.66 45.14 24.15
C PRO A 14 -30.74 44.85 23.08
N GLN A 15 -31.97 45.35 23.26
CA GLN A 15 -33.05 45.29 22.27
C GLN A 15 -32.63 45.80 20.88
N ILE A 16 -31.70 46.75 20.78
CA ILE A 16 -31.19 47.22 19.48
C ILE A 16 -30.50 46.11 18.70
N VAL A 17 -29.85 45.15 19.38
CA VAL A 17 -29.22 43.99 18.73
C VAL A 17 -30.28 43.04 18.20
N VAL A 18 -31.36 42.83 18.97
CA VAL A 18 -32.52 42.05 18.53
C VAL A 18 -33.12 42.68 17.27
N ASP A 19 -33.49 43.96 17.32
CA ASP A 19 -34.15 44.65 16.20
C ASP A 19 -33.27 44.76 14.94
N LEU A 20 -31.95 44.78 15.10
CA LEU A 20 -30.99 44.70 14.00
C LEU A 20 -30.90 43.29 13.40
N LEU A 21 -30.87 42.24 14.22
CA LEU A 21 -30.76 40.86 13.73
C LEU A 21 -32.08 40.32 13.16
N THR A 22 -33.23 40.73 13.70
CA THR A 22 -34.56 40.40 13.17
C THR A 22 -34.98 41.23 11.97
N LEU A 23 -34.19 42.24 11.58
CA LEU A 23 -34.51 43.21 10.53
C LEU A 23 -35.86 43.94 10.75
N ASN A 24 -36.27 44.16 12.01
CA ASN A 24 -37.52 44.85 12.37
C ASN A 24 -37.63 46.25 11.72
N PHE A 25 -36.51 46.92 11.43
CA PHE A 25 -36.41 48.18 10.70
C PHE A 25 -36.44 48.03 9.16
N SER A 26 -37.10 47.00 8.62
CA SER A 26 -36.97 46.50 7.24
C SER A 26 -37.18 47.53 6.10
N ASN A 27 -37.85 48.65 6.35
CA ASN A 27 -38.04 49.73 5.36
C ASN A 27 -36.93 50.80 5.37
N ASP A 28 -36.11 50.88 6.44
CA ASP A 28 -35.09 51.93 6.61
C ASP A 28 -33.65 51.43 6.49
N ILE A 29 -33.38 50.13 6.76
CA ILE A 29 -32.03 49.57 6.65
C ILE A 29 -31.64 49.29 5.19
N LYS A 30 -30.93 50.25 4.60
CA LYS A 30 -30.37 50.13 3.23
C LYS A 30 -29.04 49.38 3.14
N ASN A 31 -28.46 48.94 4.26
CA ASN A 31 -27.10 48.38 4.29
C ASN A 31 -26.94 47.23 5.29
N ILE A 32 -27.65 46.13 5.03
CA ILE A 32 -27.70 44.92 5.87
C ILE A 32 -26.29 44.36 6.14
N THR A 33 -25.37 44.43 5.17
CA THR A 33 -23.96 43.99 5.31
C THR A 33 -23.18 44.65 6.45
N LYS A 34 -23.66 45.78 7.02
CA LYS A 34 -23.01 46.46 8.16
C LYS A 34 -23.51 45.99 9.52
N ILE A 35 -24.63 45.26 9.60
CA ILE A 35 -25.22 44.83 10.87
C ILE A 35 -24.22 44.04 11.73
N PRO A 36 -23.50 43.01 11.23
CA PRO A 36 -22.51 42.29 12.02
C PRO A 36 -21.43 43.19 12.62
N LYS A 37 -20.96 44.20 11.89
CA LYS A 37 -19.94 45.16 12.35
C LYS A 37 -20.46 46.12 13.41
N ILE A 38 -21.75 46.46 13.36
CA ILE A 38 -22.43 47.23 14.41
C ILE A 38 -22.57 46.36 15.68
N CYS A 39 -22.93 45.08 15.55
CA CYS A 39 -22.95 44.14 16.67
C CYS A 39 -21.56 43.97 17.31
N THR A 40 -20.50 43.78 16.52
CA THR A 40 -19.10 43.75 17.03
C THR A 40 -18.73 45.04 17.77
N TRP A 41 -19.14 46.20 17.25
CA TRP A 41 -18.87 47.48 17.90
C TRP A 41 -19.59 47.61 19.26
N LEU A 42 -20.87 47.26 19.31
CA LEU A 42 -21.66 47.25 20.55
C LEU A 42 -21.07 46.28 21.59
N LEU A 43 -20.76 45.04 21.21
CA LEU A 43 -20.11 44.07 22.10
C LEU A 43 -18.80 44.62 22.69
N ASN A 44 -17.97 45.28 21.88
CA ASN A 44 -16.73 45.89 22.36
C ASN A 44 -16.95 47.10 23.27
N CYS A 45 -18.01 47.90 23.06
CA CYS A 45 -18.36 49.01 23.95
C CYS A 45 -18.78 48.57 25.35
N HIS A 46 -19.40 47.39 25.49
CA HIS A 46 -19.87 46.87 26.77
C HIS A 46 -18.91 45.84 27.42
N ARG A 47 -17.81 45.47 26.76
CA ARG A 47 -16.86 44.41 27.18
C ARG A 47 -16.30 44.53 28.61
N ASN A 48 -16.25 45.73 29.18
CA ASN A 48 -15.76 45.97 30.54
C ASN A 48 -16.86 45.91 31.63
N SER A 49 -18.11 45.62 31.25
CA SER A 49 -19.27 45.51 32.15
C SER A 49 -19.89 44.12 31.96
N GLU A 50 -19.64 43.20 32.90
CA GLU A 50 -20.01 41.78 32.74
C GLU A 50 -21.51 41.58 32.51
N ASP A 51 -22.37 42.24 33.29
CA ASP A 51 -23.83 42.14 33.16
C ASP A 51 -24.32 42.60 31.78
N ASN A 52 -23.84 43.76 31.32
CA ASN A 52 -24.23 44.29 30.00
C ASN A 52 -23.66 43.43 28.87
N TYR A 53 -22.39 43.06 28.93
CA TYR A 53 -21.76 42.21 27.91
C TYR A 53 -22.48 40.86 27.79
N SER A 54 -22.93 40.28 28.91
CA SER A 54 -23.74 39.08 28.95
C SER A 54 -25.09 39.25 28.24
N GLN A 55 -25.82 40.34 28.52
CA GLN A 55 -27.12 40.63 27.87
C GLN A 55 -26.98 40.82 26.35
N TYR A 56 -25.97 41.60 25.91
CA TYR A 56 -25.70 41.79 24.49
C TYR A 56 -25.27 40.47 23.80
N THR A 57 -24.44 39.66 24.47
CA THR A 57 -24.03 38.32 23.99
C THR A 57 -25.23 37.39 23.85
N MET A 58 -26.17 37.42 24.80
CA MET A 58 -27.40 36.63 24.77
C MET A 58 -28.32 37.05 23.61
N ALA A 59 -28.48 38.36 23.38
CA ALA A 59 -29.28 38.88 22.27
C ALA A 59 -28.72 38.44 20.90
N VAL A 60 -27.40 38.45 20.71
CA VAL A 60 -26.78 37.87 19.50
C VAL A 60 -27.06 36.36 19.43
N LYS A 61 -26.75 35.62 20.50
CA LYS A 61 -26.91 34.15 20.59
C LYS A 61 -28.32 33.66 20.24
N GLN A 62 -29.36 34.42 20.57
CA GLN A 62 -30.75 34.04 20.31
C GLN A 62 -31.21 34.36 18.87
N HIS A 63 -30.77 35.47 18.27
CA HIS A 63 -31.35 36.00 17.02
C HIS A 63 -30.47 35.86 15.76
N VAL A 64 -29.24 35.33 15.86
CA VAL A 64 -28.38 35.14 14.66
C VAL A 64 -28.96 34.16 13.63
N THR A 65 -29.74 33.17 14.04
CA THR A 65 -30.42 32.25 13.11
C THR A 65 -31.49 32.98 12.29
N GLU A 66 -32.28 33.84 12.95
CA GLU A 66 -33.31 34.65 12.31
C GLU A 66 -32.71 35.65 11.30
N PHE A 67 -31.52 36.20 11.60
CA PHE A 67 -30.77 37.03 10.64
C PHE A 67 -30.35 36.26 9.38
N VAL A 68 -29.87 35.02 9.52
CA VAL A 68 -29.51 34.18 8.37
C VAL A 68 -30.75 33.87 7.53
N GLN A 69 -31.86 33.47 8.17
CA GLN A 69 -33.15 33.20 7.49
C GLN A 69 -33.73 34.43 6.78
N SER A 70 -33.55 35.62 7.36
CA SER A 70 -34.06 36.88 6.80
C SER A 70 -33.15 37.48 5.72
N THR A 71 -31.90 37.03 5.64
CA THR A 71 -30.96 37.43 4.58
C THR A 71 -31.32 36.71 3.29
N LYS A 72 -31.87 37.45 2.33
CA LYS A 72 -32.24 36.90 1.01
C LYS A 72 -31.03 36.26 0.33
N SER A 73 -31.26 35.14 -0.37
CA SER A 73 -30.25 34.26 -0.98
C SER A 73 -29.27 34.88 -1.98
N TYR A 74 -29.36 36.18 -2.27
CA TYR A 74 -28.50 36.91 -3.19
C TYR A 74 -27.55 37.93 -2.52
N ASP A 75 -27.57 38.10 -1.19
CA ASP A 75 -26.62 38.96 -0.44
C ASP A 75 -25.82 38.17 0.60
N LEU A 76 -24.99 37.23 0.12
CA LEU A 76 -24.09 36.45 0.98
C LEU A 76 -23.05 37.29 1.71
N GLN A 77 -22.79 38.54 1.32
CA GLN A 77 -21.84 39.40 2.02
C GLN A 77 -22.27 39.63 3.47
N ALA A 78 -23.57 39.78 3.74
CA ALA A 78 -24.09 39.88 5.10
C ALA A 78 -23.84 38.60 5.92
N LEU A 79 -23.98 37.42 5.31
CA LEU A 79 -23.66 36.14 5.93
C LEU A 79 -22.17 36.04 6.27
N PHE A 80 -21.26 36.33 5.33
CA PHE A 80 -19.82 36.20 5.58
C PHE A 80 -19.31 37.17 6.67
N GLU A 81 -19.85 38.38 6.72
CA GLU A 81 -19.55 39.36 7.77
C GLU A 81 -20.09 38.91 9.14
N LEU A 82 -21.23 38.19 9.17
CA LEU A 82 -21.75 37.53 10.38
C LEU A 82 -20.83 36.40 10.84
N LEU A 83 -20.45 35.48 9.95
CA LEU A 83 -19.57 34.35 10.31
C LEU A 83 -18.20 34.84 10.83
N GLU A 84 -17.67 35.93 10.27
CA GLU A 84 -16.44 36.56 10.73
C GLU A 84 -16.59 37.17 12.13
N MET A 85 -17.68 37.91 12.40
CA MET A 85 -18.01 38.42 13.74
C MET A 85 -18.16 37.30 14.79
N LEU A 86 -18.81 36.18 14.44
CA LEU A 86 -19.01 35.03 15.32
C LEU A 86 -17.69 34.30 15.63
N CYS A 87 -16.76 34.23 14.67
CA CYS A 87 -15.41 33.72 14.90
C CYS A 87 -14.59 34.62 15.84
N GLU A 88 -14.73 35.95 15.73
CA GLU A 88 -14.08 36.90 16.65
C GLU A 88 -14.67 36.87 18.07
N ASN A 89 -15.95 36.49 18.20
CA ASN A 89 -16.73 36.58 19.44
C ASN A 89 -17.43 35.25 19.76
N THR A 90 -16.70 34.14 19.86
CA THR A 90 -17.27 32.77 19.99
C THR A 90 -18.31 32.58 21.11
N GLN A 91 -18.26 33.39 22.17
CA GLN A 91 -19.28 33.45 23.25
C GLN A 91 -20.71 33.68 22.73
N THR A 92 -20.85 34.35 21.58
CA THR A 92 -22.11 34.70 20.91
C THR A 92 -22.68 33.59 20.03
N LEU A 93 -21.95 32.48 19.81
CA LEU A 93 -22.46 31.33 19.05
C LEU A 93 -23.69 30.72 19.75
N PRO A 94 -24.73 30.29 19.01
CA PRO A 94 -25.83 29.50 19.57
C PRO A 94 -25.35 28.27 20.35
N THR A 95 -26.20 27.72 21.22
CA THR A 95 -25.84 26.58 22.08
C THR A 95 -26.83 25.44 21.99
N GLY A 96 -26.36 24.20 22.12
CA GLY A 96 -27.20 23.00 22.06
C GLY A 96 -27.84 22.82 20.67
N THR A 97 -29.12 22.44 20.64
CA THR A 97 -29.87 22.19 19.40
C THR A 97 -29.99 23.42 18.49
N GLN A 98 -29.98 24.63 19.06
CA GLN A 98 -29.99 25.88 18.29
C GLN A 98 -28.72 26.04 17.44
N LEU A 99 -27.58 25.53 17.90
CA LEU A 99 -26.33 25.54 17.13
C LEU A 99 -26.38 24.60 15.93
N ILE A 100 -26.97 23.42 16.11
CA ILE A 100 -27.13 22.44 15.04
C ILE A 100 -28.05 23.01 13.95
N HIS A 101 -29.19 23.60 14.33
CA HIS A 101 -30.09 24.28 13.40
C HIS A 101 -29.42 25.48 12.71
N PHE A 102 -28.64 26.29 13.45
CA PHE A 102 -27.91 27.42 12.87
C PHE A 102 -26.90 26.96 11.79
N CYS A 103 -26.17 25.88 12.08
CA CYS A 103 -25.28 25.22 11.12
C CYS A 103 -26.03 24.65 9.90
N GLU A 104 -27.20 24.03 10.11
CA GLU A 104 -28.07 23.52 9.03
C GLU A 104 -28.54 24.68 8.11
N GLU A 105 -28.95 25.80 8.69
CA GLU A 105 -29.43 26.99 7.98
C GLU A 105 -28.32 27.69 7.17
N ILE A 106 -27.08 27.67 7.64
CA ILE A 106 -25.93 28.15 6.87
C ILE A 106 -25.75 27.32 5.59
N ILE A 107 -25.83 25.98 5.69
CA ILE A 107 -25.71 25.11 4.50
C ILE A 107 -26.91 25.29 3.55
N SER A 108 -28.12 25.42 4.10
CA SER A 108 -29.35 25.77 3.37
C SER A 108 -29.17 27.07 2.56
N THR A 109 -28.76 28.16 3.21
CA THR A 109 -28.57 29.50 2.61
C THR A 109 -27.51 29.48 1.51
N LEU A 110 -26.36 28.83 1.76
CA LEU A 110 -25.31 28.67 0.77
C LEU A 110 -25.81 27.89 -0.44
N GLY A 111 -26.51 26.77 -0.23
CA GLY A 111 -27.08 25.95 -1.30
C GLY A 111 -28.09 26.67 -2.18
N GLN A 112 -28.92 27.54 -1.60
CA GLN A 112 -29.94 28.32 -2.31
C GLN A 112 -29.39 29.56 -3.05
N THR A 113 -28.09 29.84 -2.93
CA THR A 113 -27.48 30.99 -3.62
C THR A 113 -27.46 30.75 -5.13
N PRO A 114 -27.95 31.69 -5.96
CA PRO A 114 -27.95 31.51 -7.41
C PRO A 114 -26.52 31.43 -7.94
N VAL A 115 -26.22 30.39 -8.72
CA VAL A 115 -24.94 30.25 -9.40
C VAL A 115 -24.82 31.34 -10.46
N THR A 116 -24.03 32.38 -10.20
CA THR A 116 -23.73 33.40 -11.21
C THR A 116 -23.00 32.75 -12.39
N SER A 117 -23.43 33.06 -13.61
CA SER A 117 -22.82 32.53 -14.82
C SER A 117 -21.39 33.07 -14.95
N VAL A 118 -20.41 32.20 -14.70
CA VAL A 118 -18.97 32.53 -14.59
C VAL A 118 -18.54 33.57 -15.62
N SER A 119 -18.21 34.78 -15.15
CA SER A 119 -17.68 35.83 -16.03
C SER A 119 -16.31 35.46 -16.62
N ARG A 120 -16.04 36.02 -17.80
CA ARG A 120 -14.94 35.61 -18.69
C ARG A 120 -13.52 35.89 -18.16
N ASP A 121 -13.36 36.45 -16.97
CA ASP A 121 -12.07 36.85 -16.39
C ASP A 121 -11.60 36.00 -15.19
N GLY A 122 -12.45 35.07 -14.71
CA GLY A 122 -12.13 34.19 -13.58
C GLY A 122 -12.02 34.90 -12.22
N SER A 123 -12.53 36.13 -12.10
CA SER A 123 -12.60 36.86 -10.82
C SER A 123 -13.57 36.20 -9.83
N GLU A 124 -14.74 35.76 -10.31
CA GLU A 124 -15.78 35.09 -9.52
C GLU A 124 -15.30 33.79 -8.86
N ILE A 125 -14.51 32.96 -9.55
CA ILE A 125 -13.97 31.72 -8.97
C ILE A 125 -13.04 32.04 -7.78
N LYS A 126 -12.29 33.15 -7.83
CA LYS A 126 -11.43 33.59 -6.71
C LYS A 126 -12.25 34.13 -5.54
N ALA A 127 -13.36 34.82 -5.81
CA ALA A 127 -14.29 35.27 -4.77
C ALA A 127 -14.95 34.06 -4.08
N MET A 128 -15.58 33.17 -4.84
CA MET A 128 -16.20 31.93 -4.36
C MET A 128 -15.22 31.06 -3.55
N LYS A 129 -13.94 31.02 -3.94
CA LYS A 129 -12.87 30.34 -3.18
C LYS A 129 -12.58 31.00 -1.84
N ALA A 130 -12.51 32.33 -1.78
CA ALA A 130 -12.29 33.06 -0.53
C ALA A 130 -13.48 32.89 0.43
N GLU A 131 -14.70 32.95 -0.10
CA GLU A 131 -15.96 32.72 0.59
C GLU A 131 -16.04 31.30 1.18
N PHE A 132 -15.77 30.28 0.37
CA PHE A 132 -15.69 28.89 0.80
C PHE A 132 -14.68 28.69 1.95
N LEU A 133 -13.51 29.33 1.86
CA LEU A 133 -12.49 29.26 2.91
C LEU A 133 -12.92 29.96 4.20
N LYS A 134 -13.67 31.08 4.13
CA LYS A 134 -14.28 31.71 5.31
C LYS A 134 -15.28 30.78 6.00
N VAL A 135 -16.21 30.20 5.25
CA VAL A 135 -17.21 29.26 5.79
C VAL A 135 -16.54 28.02 6.38
N LYS A 136 -15.54 27.46 5.69
CA LYS A 136 -14.76 26.32 6.20
C LYS A 136 -13.99 26.66 7.48
N HIS A 137 -13.48 27.88 7.61
CA HIS A 137 -12.85 28.33 8.84
C HIS A 137 -13.86 28.44 9.98
N PHE A 138 -15.02 29.05 9.73
CA PHE A 138 -16.11 29.16 10.69
C PHE A 138 -16.54 27.80 11.27
N PHE A 139 -16.87 26.82 10.42
CA PHE A 139 -17.28 25.49 10.92
C PHE A 139 -16.17 24.80 11.72
N LYS A 140 -14.89 24.99 11.36
CA LYS A 140 -13.77 24.47 12.15
C LYS A 140 -13.68 25.11 13.53
N THR A 141 -13.90 26.41 13.63
CA THR A 141 -13.98 27.12 14.92
C THR A 141 -15.16 26.59 15.74
N VAL A 142 -16.36 26.50 15.17
CA VAL A 142 -17.55 25.97 15.86
C VAL A 142 -17.33 24.55 16.38
N CYS A 143 -16.76 23.64 15.59
CA CYS A 143 -16.48 22.27 16.01
C CYS A 143 -15.37 22.18 17.07
N ALA A 144 -14.37 23.07 17.02
CA ALA A 144 -13.29 23.10 18.01
C ALA A 144 -13.78 23.54 19.40
N GLU A 145 -14.68 24.53 19.44
CA GLU A 145 -15.34 25.01 20.66
C GLU A 145 -16.40 24.01 21.19
N ASN A 146 -17.11 23.31 20.30
CA ASN A 146 -18.26 22.44 20.65
C ASN A 146 -18.01 20.95 20.35
N LYS A 147 -16.90 20.40 20.86
CA LYS A 147 -16.47 19.00 20.59
C LYS A 147 -17.53 17.94 20.90
N ASN A 148 -18.39 18.19 21.89
CA ASN A 148 -19.48 17.30 22.28
C ASN A 148 -20.63 17.26 21.25
N LEU A 149 -20.82 18.32 20.46
CA LEU A 149 -21.86 18.41 19.43
C LEU A 149 -21.31 18.20 18.00
N GLN A 150 -20.00 18.02 17.84
CA GLN A 150 -19.34 17.94 16.53
C GLN A 150 -20.00 16.91 15.60
N VAL A 151 -20.32 15.71 16.11
CA VAL A 151 -20.93 14.64 15.31
C VAL A 151 -22.35 15.02 14.85
N GLU A 152 -23.15 15.64 15.72
CA GLU A 152 -24.52 16.06 15.42
C GLU A 152 -24.55 17.24 14.44
N ILE A 153 -23.65 18.21 14.60
CA ILE A 153 -23.47 19.35 13.68
C ILE A 153 -23.09 18.85 12.28
N VAL A 154 -22.07 18.00 12.18
CA VAL A 154 -21.62 17.43 10.90
C VAL A 154 -22.71 16.58 10.26
N GLY A 155 -23.39 15.73 11.03
CA GLY A 155 -24.51 14.91 10.56
C GLY A 155 -25.66 15.75 10.00
N SER A 156 -26.08 16.82 10.68
CA SER A 156 -27.13 17.71 10.17
C SER A 156 -26.69 18.45 8.89
N CYS A 157 -25.46 18.97 8.86
CA CYS A 157 -24.91 19.65 7.67
C CYS A 157 -24.87 18.73 6.44
N LEU A 158 -24.48 17.47 6.61
CA LEU A 158 -24.49 16.46 5.54
C LEU A 158 -25.91 16.10 5.10
N ASN A 159 -26.84 15.94 6.04
CA ASN A 159 -28.25 15.68 5.73
C ASN A 159 -28.90 16.82 4.94
N MET A 160 -28.63 18.09 5.32
CA MET A 160 -29.08 19.24 4.54
C MET A 160 -28.43 19.30 3.16
N LEU A 161 -27.12 19.06 3.06
CA LEU A 161 -26.45 18.97 1.76
C LEU A 161 -27.07 17.87 0.88
N TYR A 162 -27.40 16.71 1.44
CA TYR A 162 -28.07 15.62 0.72
C TYR A 162 -29.47 16.05 0.22
N LYS A 163 -30.29 16.69 1.07
CA LYS A 163 -31.59 17.27 0.66
C LYS A 163 -31.42 18.25 -0.51
N LEU A 164 -30.41 19.13 -0.46
CA LEU A 164 -30.14 20.12 -1.50
C LEU A 164 -29.75 19.48 -2.84
N ILE A 165 -28.75 18.59 -2.86
CA ILE A 165 -28.27 17.97 -4.12
C ILE A 165 -29.28 16.99 -4.73
N THR A 166 -30.25 16.49 -3.95
CA THR A 166 -31.33 15.64 -4.48
C THR A 166 -32.57 16.40 -4.92
N SER A 167 -32.71 17.68 -4.56
CA SER A 167 -33.83 18.55 -4.95
C SER A 167 -33.87 18.86 -6.45
N ASP A 168 -35.00 19.36 -6.95
CA ASP A 168 -35.15 19.73 -8.39
C ASP A 168 -34.37 21.01 -8.78
N ILE A 169 -33.93 21.80 -7.79
CA ILE A 169 -33.19 23.05 -7.98
C ILE A 169 -31.70 22.74 -7.84
N GLU A 170 -30.88 23.14 -8.82
CA GLU A 170 -29.43 22.94 -8.73
C GLU A 170 -28.83 23.83 -7.63
N PRO A 171 -28.21 23.26 -6.58
CA PRO A 171 -27.66 24.03 -5.48
C PRO A 171 -26.27 24.62 -5.82
N SER A 172 -25.94 25.71 -5.14
CA SER A 172 -24.62 26.33 -5.23
C SER A 172 -23.47 25.39 -4.83
N PRO A 173 -22.37 25.36 -5.59
CA PRO A 173 -21.14 24.66 -5.21
C PRO A 173 -20.58 25.03 -3.82
N LEU A 174 -20.91 26.20 -3.27
CA LEU A 174 -20.50 26.61 -1.92
C LEU A 174 -21.00 25.66 -0.82
N ALA A 175 -22.15 25.01 -1.01
CA ALA A 175 -22.70 24.05 -0.05
C ALA A 175 -21.82 22.79 0.11
N SER A 176 -20.91 22.51 -0.85
CA SER A 176 -19.95 21.41 -0.74
C SER A 176 -18.97 21.56 0.44
N VAL A 177 -18.99 22.68 1.17
CA VAL A 177 -18.20 22.88 2.38
C VAL A 177 -18.53 21.85 3.47
N ALA A 178 -19.75 21.31 3.52
CA ALA A 178 -20.13 20.28 4.50
C ALA A 178 -19.29 18.98 4.36
N PHE A 179 -18.87 18.63 3.13
CA PHE A 179 -17.97 17.50 2.87
C PHE A 179 -16.54 17.70 3.41
N GLU A 180 -16.13 18.94 3.64
CA GLU A 180 -14.81 19.28 4.18
C GLU A 180 -14.80 19.38 5.72
N LEU A 181 -15.94 19.03 6.37
CA LEU A 181 -16.08 18.94 7.82
C LEU A 181 -15.83 17.52 8.35
N VAL A 182 -15.81 16.53 7.46
CA VAL A 182 -15.53 15.11 7.77
C VAL A 182 -14.06 14.81 7.51
N ASP A 183 -13.40 14.14 8.45
CA ASP A 183 -12.05 13.62 8.22
C ASP A 183 -12.06 12.52 7.15
N GLU A 184 -11.03 12.48 6.30
CA GLU A 184 -10.95 11.59 5.13
C GLU A 184 -11.17 10.11 5.47
N LEU A 185 -10.70 9.67 6.64
CA LEU A 185 -10.86 8.33 7.21
C LEU A 185 -12.32 7.94 7.53
N LEU A 186 -13.21 8.92 7.70
CA LEU A 186 -14.61 8.71 8.11
C LEU A 186 -15.60 8.86 6.95
N ILE A 187 -15.14 9.26 5.75
CA ILE A 187 -16.00 9.48 4.57
C ILE A 187 -16.81 8.23 4.24
N HIS A 188 -16.20 7.04 4.21
CA HIS A 188 -16.89 5.78 3.92
C HIS A 188 -18.06 5.53 4.90
N GLN A 189 -17.83 5.73 6.21
CA GLN A 189 -18.87 5.57 7.23
C GLN A 189 -19.98 6.62 7.09
N ALA A 190 -19.62 7.87 6.80
CA ALA A 190 -20.57 8.95 6.56
C ALA A 190 -21.43 8.70 5.31
N VAL A 191 -20.85 8.18 4.23
CA VAL A 191 -21.59 7.75 3.03
C VAL A 191 -22.53 6.58 3.35
N GLY A 192 -22.07 5.58 4.12
CA GLY A 192 -22.91 4.48 4.59
C GLY A 192 -24.13 4.95 5.41
N LEU A 193 -23.94 5.98 6.26
CA LEU A 193 -25.05 6.63 6.96
C LEU A 193 -25.98 7.39 6.01
N ILE A 194 -25.45 8.20 5.09
CA ILE A 194 -26.26 8.92 4.10
C ILE A 194 -27.09 7.93 3.28
N LEU A 195 -26.49 6.86 2.75
CA LEU A 195 -27.16 5.88 1.90
C LEU A 195 -28.07 4.90 2.67
N SER A 196 -27.90 4.69 3.98
CA SER A 196 -28.84 3.89 4.78
C SER A 196 -30.11 4.66 5.16
N HIS A 197 -30.05 5.99 5.22
CA HIS A 197 -31.25 6.82 5.43
C HIS A 197 -32.04 7.07 4.12
N THR A 198 -31.69 6.38 3.02
CA THR A 198 -32.27 6.58 1.67
C THR A 198 -33.29 5.55 1.22
N ASP A 199 -33.78 4.68 2.12
CA ASP A 199 -34.81 3.68 1.82
C ASP A 199 -36.14 4.26 1.27
N ASN A 200 -36.33 5.58 1.40
CA ASN A 200 -37.47 6.33 0.84
C ASN A 200 -37.11 7.28 -0.33
N SER A 201 -35.85 7.34 -0.82
CA SER A 201 -35.47 8.22 -1.93
C SER A 201 -35.48 7.51 -3.27
N SER A 202 -35.98 8.17 -4.32
CA SER A 202 -35.98 7.60 -5.68
C SER A 202 -34.54 7.42 -6.18
N ASN A 203 -34.31 6.38 -6.99
CA ASN A 203 -33.10 6.23 -7.78
C ASN A 203 -32.77 7.50 -8.60
N ASP A 204 -33.79 8.24 -9.03
CA ASP A 204 -33.60 9.51 -9.77
C ASP A 204 -33.06 10.64 -8.89
N SER A 205 -33.39 10.66 -7.59
CA SER A 205 -32.80 11.57 -6.61
C SER A 205 -31.31 11.31 -6.44
N ILE A 206 -30.92 10.03 -6.34
CA ILE A 206 -29.51 9.60 -6.23
C ILE A 206 -28.73 9.97 -7.50
N LYS A 207 -29.28 9.68 -8.70
CA LYS A 207 -28.71 10.09 -10.00
C LYS A 207 -28.45 11.59 -10.04
N ARG A 208 -29.45 12.39 -9.64
CA ARG A 208 -29.39 13.86 -9.67
C ARG A 208 -28.29 14.38 -8.75
N GLY A 209 -28.24 13.90 -7.51
CA GLY A 209 -27.19 14.25 -6.56
C GLY A 209 -25.80 13.96 -7.12
N PHE A 210 -25.57 12.74 -7.59
CA PHE A 210 -24.30 12.34 -8.19
C PHE A 210 -23.89 13.18 -9.40
N LYS A 211 -24.86 13.52 -10.27
CA LYS A 211 -24.65 14.38 -11.44
C LYS A 211 -24.23 15.80 -11.04
N ILE A 212 -24.83 16.36 -9.99
CA ILE A 212 -24.45 17.65 -9.40
C ILE A 212 -23.03 17.58 -8.81
N LEU A 213 -22.69 16.54 -8.05
CA LEU A 213 -21.34 16.36 -7.50
C LEU A 213 -20.28 16.26 -8.61
N CYS A 214 -20.56 15.51 -9.67
CA CYS A 214 -19.67 15.42 -10.84
C CYS A 214 -19.54 16.75 -11.59
N LYS A 215 -20.61 17.56 -11.66
CA LYS A 215 -20.57 18.92 -12.22
C LYS A 215 -19.68 19.86 -11.38
N TRP A 216 -19.86 19.85 -10.06
CA TRP A 216 -19.03 20.61 -9.13
C TRP A 216 -17.55 20.25 -9.21
N LEU A 217 -17.22 18.99 -9.51
CA LEU A 217 -15.83 18.53 -9.67
C LEU A 217 -15.07 19.26 -10.81
N GLY A 218 -15.78 19.68 -11.86
CA GLY A 218 -15.26 20.50 -12.95
C GLY A 218 -15.30 22.02 -12.71
N GLN A 219 -15.89 22.46 -11.59
CA GLN A 219 -16.04 23.87 -11.21
C GLN A 219 -15.17 24.26 -10.00
N LEU A 220 -14.97 23.34 -9.05
CA LEU A 220 -14.38 23.61 -7.74
C LEU A 220 -12.90 23.21 -7.65
N ASP A 221 -12.02 24.19 -7.75
CA ASP A 221 -10.58 23.97 -7.56
C ASP A 221 -10.18 23.74 -6.09
N PHE A 222 -11.06 24.04 -5.13
CA PHE A 222 -10.72 24.15 -3.70
C PHE A 222 -11.40 23.12 -2.77
N ALA A 223 -12.47 22.45 -3.22
CA ALA A 223 -13.02 21.27 -2.54
C ALA A 223 -12.12 20.07 -2.82
N ASN A 224 -11.33 19.63 -1.84
CA ASN A 224 -10.26 18.65 -2.03
C ASN A 224 -10.69 17.22 -1.76
N SER A 225 -11.75 17.01 -0.97
CA SER A 225 -12.30 15.67 -0.70
C SER A 225 -13.38 15.23 -1.71
N LEU A 226 -13.87 16.13 -2.57
CA LEU A 226 -15.05 15.88 -3.42
C LEU A 226 -14.90 14.65 -4.34
N ASN A 227 -13.72 14.40 -4.91
CA ASN A 227 -13.47 13.19 -5.69
C ASN A 227 -13.54 11.90 -4.86
N ILE A 228 -13.15 11.97 -3.58
CA ILE A 228 -13.21 10.84 -2.64
C ILE A 228 -14.67 10.56 -2.28
N TRP A 229 -15.44 11.60 -1.96
CA TRP A 229 -16.89 11.49 -1.72
C TRP A 229 -17.64 10.87 -2.90
N ILE A 230 -17.34 11.28 -4.13
CA ILE A 230 -17.96 10.70 -5.34
C ILE A 230 -17.62 9.21 -5.46
N ILE A 231 -16.35 8.83 -5.29
CA ILE A 231 -15.91 7.41 -5.34
C ILE A 231 -16.56 6.60 -4.21
N GLU A 232 -16.63 7.13 -2.99
CA GLU A 232 -17.24 6.42 -1.87
C GLU A 232 -18.75 6.28 -2.01
N ILE A 233 -19.47 7.24 -2.61
CA ILE A 233 -20.88 7.07 -2.99
C ILE A 233 -21.04 5.92 -3.99
N MET A 234 -20.13 5.79 -4.96
CA MET A 234 -20.16 4.67 -5.92
C MET A 234 -19.86 3.33 -5.23
N ASN A 235 -18.90 3.30 -4.30
CA ASN A 235 -18.60 2.14 -3.47
C ASN A 235 -19.81 1.73 -2.61
N GLY A 236 -20.45 2.68 -1.91
CA GLY A 236 -21.63 2.39 -1.08
C GLY A 236 -22.83 1.90 -1.88
N LEU A 237 -23.05 2.40 -3.10
CA LEU A 237 -24.08 1.88 -4.01
C LEU A 237 -23.74 0.49 -4.56
N ARG A 238 -22.45 0.17 -4.77
CA ARG A 238 -21.97 -1.18 -5.11
C ARG A 238 -22.21 -2.13 -3.95
N ASP A 239 -21.97 -1.69 -2.72
CA ASP A 239 -22.16 -2.50 -1.51
C ASP A 239 -23.66 -2.75 -1.24
N GLN A 240 -24.54 -1.83 -1.69
CA GLN A 240 -26.00 -2.03 -1.83
C GLN A 240 -26.43 -2.81 -3.10
N GLN A 241 -25.49 -3.32 -3.91
CA GLN A 241 -25.72 -4.09 -5.14
C GLN A 241 -26.52 -3.34 -6.25
N LYS A 242 -26.54 -2.00 -6.23
CA LYS A 242 -27.30 -1.16 -7.19
C LYS A 242 -26.53 -0.97 -8.53
N TYR A 243 -26.21 -2.06 -9.21
CA TYR A 243 -25.32 -2.07 -10.38
C TYR A 243 -25.88 -1.36 -11.62
N ASP A 244 -27.16 -1.54 -11.94
CA ASP A 244 -27.79 -0.88 -13.10
C ASP A 244 -27.83 0.64 -12.91
N LEU A 245 -28.18 1.08 -11.70
CA LEU A 245 -28.15 2.48 -11.29
C LEU A 245 -26.74 3.08 -11.44
N LEU A 246 -25.71 2.37 -10.99
CA LEU A 246 -24.31 2.77 -11.14
C LEU A 246 -23.87 2.88 -12.62
N LEU A 247 -24.32 1.97 -13.48
CA LEU A 247 -24.07 2.03 -14.92
C LEU A 247 -24.75 3.25 -15.55
N GLU A 248 -26.03 3.48 -15.26
CA GLU A 248 -26.79 4.65 -15.74
C GLU A 248 -26.14 5.96 -15.30
N MET A 249 -25.82 6.09 -14.00
CA MET A 249 -25.10 7.24 -13.43
C MET A 249 -23.76 7.48 -14.11
N SER A 250 -22.99 6.42 -14.38
CA SER A 250 -21.70 6.50 -15.06
C SER A 250 -21.84 7.01 -16.49
N LEU A 251 -22.81 6.48 -17.24
CA LEU A 251 -23.09 6.90 -18.61
C LEU A 251 -23.54 8.37 -18.66
N ASP A 252 -24.24 8.86 -17.64
CA ASP A 252 -24.73 10.24 -17.56
C ASP A 252 -23.63 11.30 -17.37
N VAL A 253 -22.48 10.94 -16.78
CA VAL A 253 -21.42 11.89 -16.42
C VAL A 253 -20.09 11.70 -17.15
N ILE A 254 -19.79 10.49 -17.63
CA ILE A 254 -18.43 10.11 -18.05
C ILE A 254 -17.86 10.99 -19.17
N GLU A 255 -18.68 11.40 -20.14
CA GLU A 255 -18.26 12.23 -21.26
C GLU A 255 -17.80 13.62 -20.80
N THR A 256 -18.60 14.27 -19.93
CA THR A 256 -18.29 15.57 -19.32
C THR A 256 -17.01 15.51 -18.47
N LEU A 257 -16.86 14.45 -17.66
CA LEU A 257 -15.67 14.25 -16.83
C LEU A 257 -14.42 14.03 -17.70
N VAL A 258 -14.51 13.19 -18.72
CA VAL A 258 -13.39 12.88 -19.63
C VAL A 258 -12.97 14.11 -20.45
N LEU A 259 -13.91 14.94 -20.91
CA LEU A 259 -13.60 16.25 -21.52
C LEU A 259 -12.91 17.21 -20.51
N THR A 260 -13.31 17.20 -19.25
CA THR A 260 -12.71 18.03 -18.19
C THR A 260 -11.23 17.67 -17.94
N LEU A 261 -10.78 16.45 -18.24
CA LEU A 261 -9.36 16.06 -18.16
C LEU A 261 -8.44 16.87 -19.09
N MET A 262 -8.98 17.50 -20.13
CA MET A 262 -8.23 18.43 -20.97
C MET A 262 -7.73 19.65 -20.20
N LEU A 263 -8.36 20.01 -19.08
CA LEU A 263 -7.96 21.13 -18.22
C LEU A 263 -6.90 20.65 -17.20
N PRO A 264 -5.63 21.11 -17.27
CA PRO A 264 -4.57 20.62 -16.38
C PRO A 264 -4.89 20.76 -14.89
N TYR A 265 -5.68 21.79 -14.55
CA TYR A 265 -5.97 22.21 -13.19
C TYR A 265 -6.95 21.30 -12.45
N TYR A 266 -8.00 20.83 -13.15
CA TYR A 266 -9.00 19.92 -12.58
C TYR A 266 -8.59 18.45 -12.69
N LYS A 267 -7.68 18.12 -13.61
CA LYS A 267 -7.20 16.75 -13.88
C LYS A 267 -6.87 15.92 -12.62
N PRO A 268 -6.17 16.43 -11.58
CA PRO A 268 -5.86 15.62 -10.39
C PRO A 268 -7.07 15.17 -9.57
N LYS A 269 -8.22 15.85 -9.70
CA LYS A 269 -9.47 15.51 -9.02
C LYS A 269 -10.42 14.69 -9.89
N VAL A 270 -10.48 15.02 -11.18
CA VAL A 270 -11.37 14.37 -12.14
C VAL A 270 -10.84 13.00 -12.58
N ALA A 271 -9.51 12.85 -12.75
CA ALA A 271 -8.93 11.59 -13.20
C ALA A 271 -9.20 10.39 -12.27
N PRO A 272 -9.13 10.50 -10.93
CA PRO A 272 -9.55 9.42 -10.03
C PRO A 272 -10.98 8.91 -10.27
N VAL A 273 -11.94 9.82 -10.48
CA VAL A 273 -13.36 9.46 -10.71
C VAL A 273 -13.54 8.80 -12.07
N VAL A 274 -12.92 9.35 -13.13
CA VAL A 274 -12.94 8.76 -14.48
C VAL A 274 -12.33 7.36 -14.48
N LEU A 275 -11.19 7.19 -13.82
CA LEU A 275 -10.51 5.90 -13.73
C LEU A 275 -11.33 4.89 -12.93
N CYS A 276 -11.96 5.29 -11.83
CA CYS A 276 -12.89 4.43 -11.08
C CYS A 276 -14.03 3.92 -11.98
N ILE A 277 -14.73 4.81 -12.70
CA ILE A 277 -15.80 4.42 -13.64
C ILE A 277 -15.27 3.41 -14.68
N LEU A 278 -14.13 3.71 -15.31
CA LEU A 278 -13.56 2.88 -16.37
C LEU A 278 -13.07 1.51 -15.88
N GLN A 279 -12.49 1.45 -14.68
CA GLN A 279 -11.95 0.21 -14.09
C GLN A 279 -13.05 -0.68 -13.51
N SER A 280 -14.17 -0.09 -13.08
CA SER A 280 -15.29 -0.84 -12.48
C SER A 280 -16.36 -1.31 -13.47
N VAL A 281 -16.66 -0.55 -14.53
CA VAL A 281 -17.66 -0.97 -15.54
C VAL A 281 -17.02 -1.92 -16.57
N ARG A 282 -16.93 -3.20 -16.20
CA ARG A 282 -16.29 -4.25 -17.01
C ARG A 282 -17.23 -5.25 -17.67
N HIS A 283 -18.52 -5.24 -17.31
CA HIS A 283 -19.52 -6.15 -17.87
C HIS A 283 -20.08 -5.68 -19.24
N THR A 284 -19.78 -4.45 -19.67
CA THR A 284 -20.30 -3.88 -20.94
C THR A 284 -19.34 -2.86 -21.56
N PRO A 285 -19.16 -2.83 -22.89
CA PRO A 285 -18.29 -1.87 -23.57
C PRO A 285 -18.89 -0.46 -23.70
N ILE A 286 -20.16 -0.24 -23.32
CA ILE A 286 -20.92 0.98 -23.65
C ILE A 286 -20.27 2.26 -23.10
N VAL A 287 -19.70 2.23 -21.89
CA VAL A 287 -18.98 3.37 -21.30
C VAL A 287 -17.76 3.76 -22.14
N LEU A 288 -16.97 2.77 -22.57
CA LEU A 288 -15.81 2.98 -23.44
C LEU A 288 -16.22 3.46 -24.84
N GLN A 289 -17.31 2.91 -25.38
CA GLN A 289 -17.89 3.33 -26.65
C GLN A 289 -18.34 4.81 -26.61
N LYS A 290 -18.96 5.24 -25.51
CA LYS A 290 -19.43 6.63 -25.35
C LYS A 290 -18.29 7.65 -25.37
N ILE A 291 -17.14 7.34 -24.78
CA ILE A 291 -15.99 8.26 -24.76
C ILE A 291 -15.05 8.14 -25.96
N SER A 292 -15.09 7.02 -26.69
CA SER A 292 -14.18 6.73 -27.81
C SER A 292 -14.04 7.86 -28.85
N PRO A 293 -15.10 8.61 -29.25
CA PRO A 293 -14.97 9.70 -30.21
C PRO A 293 -14.09 10.87 -29.73
N ASN A 294 -14.02 11.10 -28.42
CA ASN A 294 -13.29 12.23 -27.83
C ASN A 294 -11.88 11.83 -27.34
N LEU A 295 -11.61 10.54 -27.13
CA LEU A 295 -10.37 10.05 -26.50
C LEU A 295 -9.08 10.51 -27.19
N GLU A 296 -9.00 10.47 -28.53
CA GLU A 296 -7.79 10.89 -29.26
C GLU A 296 -7.44 12.37 -28.99
N LYS A 297 -8.43 13.26 -29.07
CA LYS A 297 -8.27 14.70 -28.80
C LYS A 297 -7.78 14.95 -27.36
N ILE A 298 -8.32 14.20 -26.41
CA ILE A 298 -7.99 14.32 -24.98
C ILE A 298 -6.58 13.79 -24.70
N LEU A 299 -6.23 12.61 -25.23
CA LEU A 299 -4.91 12.01 -25.07
C LEU A 299 -3.81 12.84 -25.75
N ASN A 300 -4.06 13.39 -26.95
CA ASN A 300 -3.15 14.34 -27.60
C ASN A 300 -2.93 15.60 -26.75
N THR A 301 -3.99 16.14 -26.16
CA THR A 301 -3.93 17.34 -25.30
C THR A 301 -3.22 17.05 -23.97
N MET A 302 -3.42 15.87 -23.40
CA MET A 302 -2.69 15.46 -22.19
C MET A 302 -1.20 15.26 -22.49
N LYS A 303 -0.85 14.58 -23.59
CA LYS A 303 0.54 14.39 -24.05
C LYS A 303 1.27 15.71 -24.29
N SER A 304 0.62 16.71 -24.90
CA SER A 304 1.24 18.02 -25.14
C SER A 304 1.50 18.79 -23.83
N GLN A 305 0.64 18.62 -22.82
CA GLN A 305 0.81 19.21 -21.48
C GLN A 305 1.94 18.56 -20.67
N GLU A 306 2.32 17.31 -20.94
CA GLU A 306 3.45 16.66 -20.27
C GLU A 306 4.80 17.18 -20.78
N ASN A 307 4.89 17.44 -22.09
CA ASN A 307 6.10 17.89 -22.77
C ASN A 307 6.48 19.34 -22.46
N SER A 308 5.51 20.19 -22.08
CA SER A 308 5.76 21.61 -21.75
C SER A 308 6.31 21.83 -20.33
N HIS A 309 6.11 20.89 -19.40
CA HIS A 309 6.58 21.00 -18.02
C HIS A 309 7.86 20.18 -17.79
N ILE A 310 8.99 20.78 -18.15
CA ILE A 310 10.34 20.16 -18.08
C ILE A 310 10.81 19.94 -16.63
N ASN A 311 10.41 20.77 -15.66
CA ASN A 311 10.81 20.64 -14.25
C ASN A 311 9.61 20.68 -13.29
N SER A 312 8.99 19.52 -13.03
CA SER A 312 8.38 19.18 -11.73
C SER A 312 7.91 17.72 -11.70
N ASN A 313 8.03 17.09 -10.54
CA ASN A 313 7.54 15.73 -10.26
C ASN A 313 6.02 15.77 -9.97
N THR A 314 5.21 16.17 -10.97
CA THR A 314 3.78 16.48 -10.81
C THR A 314 2.88 15.26 -11.07
N PRO A 315 1.78 15.09 -10.29
CA PRO A 315 0.86 13.95 -10.45
C PRO A 315 0.19 13.90 -11.84
N THR A 316 0.18 15.03 -12.56
CA THR A 316 -0.28 15.17 -13.96
C THR A 316 0.34 14.13 -14.90
N LYS A 317 1.64 13.80 -14.75
CA LYS A 317 2.34 12.82 -15.60
C LYS A 317 1.96 11.37 -15.29
N ARG A 318 1.45 11.11 -14.08
CA ARG A 318 1.00 9.78 -13.67
C ARG A 318 -0.36 9.43 -14.28
N TYR A 319 -1.27 10.40 -14.39
CA TYR A 319 -2.63 10.16 -14.89
C TYR A 319 -2.72 9.84 -16.39
N PHE A 320 -1.83 10.40 -17.21
CA PHE A 320 -1.79 10.05 -18.64
C PHE A 320 -1.37 8.59 -18.83
N GLN A 321 -0.28 8.16 -18.21
CA GLN A 321 0.18 6.77 -18.28
C GLN A 321 -0.88 5.80 -17.74
N ILE A 322 -1.45 6.05 -16.55
CA ILE A 322 -2.52 5.20 -15.99
C ILE A 322 -3.73 5.14 -16.94
N MET A 323 -4.09 6.22 -17.63
CA MET A 323 -5.21 6.20 -18.58
C MET A 323 -4.86 5.44 -19.86
N ILE A 324 -3.65 5.56 -20.41
CA ILE A 324 -3.16 4.72 -21.51
C ILE A 324 -3.21 3.23 -21.13
N ASP A 325 -2.74 2.91 -19.92
CA ASP A 325 -2.70 1.55 -19.38
C ASP A 325 -4.11 0.98 -19.18
N THR A 326 -5.00 1.73 -18.52
CA THR A 326 -6.40 1.36 -18.28
C THR A 326 -7.16 1.15 -19.60
N LEU A 327 -7.07 2.09 -20.54
CA LEU A 327 -7.72 1.96 -21.85
C LEU A 327 -7.17 0.76 -22.63
N SER A 328 -5.86 0.52 -22.59
CA SER A 328 -5.22 -0.63 -23.23
C SER A 328 -5.66 -1.96 -22.61
N ALA A 329 -5.86 -2.01 -21.29
CA ALA A 329 -6.36 -3.18 -20.59
C ALA A 329 -7.83 -3.45 -20.92
N LEU A 330 -8.68 -2.41 -20.95
CA LEU A 330 -10.09 -2.53 -21.35
C LEU A 330 -10.25 -3.00 -22.81
N LEU A 331 -9.39 -2.56 -23.74
CA LEU A 331 -9.39 -3.06 -25.12
C LEU A 331 -9.01 -4.55 -25.25
N LEU A 332 -8.21 -5.07 -24.32
CA LEU A 332 -7.94 -6.51 -24.26
C LEU A 332 -9.08 -7.29 -23.62
N HIS A 333 -9.71 -6.72 -22.58
CA HIS A 333 -10.87 -7.29 -21.91
C HIS A 333 -12.05 -7.43 -22.90
N PHE A 334 -12.41 -6.36 -23.61
CA PHE A 334 -13.46 -6.36 -24.64
C PHE A 334 -13.00 -6.90 -26.01
N SER A 335 -12.14 -7.93 -26.03
CA SER A 335 -11.57 -8.47 -27.28
C SER A 335 -12.60 -9.03 -28.26
N GLU A 336 -13.75 -9.53 -27.77
CA GLU A 336 -14.89 -9.95 -28.61
C GLU A 336 -15.53 -8.77 -29.37
N HIS A 337 -15.43 -7.56 -28.82
CA HIS A 337 -15.93 -6.32 -29.41
C HIS A 337 -14.84 -5.51 -30.14
N LYS A 338 -13.68 -6.11 -30.45
CA LYS A 338 -12.52 -5.45 -31.09
C LYS A 338 -12.85 -4.66 -32.36
N HIS A 339 -13.90 -5.05 -33.09
CA HIS A 339 -14.36 -4.32 -34.28
C HIS A 339 -14.84 -2.89 -33.94
N LEU A 340 -15.48 -2.66 -32.79
CA LEU A 340 -15.94 -1.33 -32.35
C LEU A 340 -14.79 -0.36 -32.04
N PHE A 341 -13.62 -0.89 -31.69
CA PHE A 341 -12.49 -0.12 -31.16
C PHE A 341 -11.24 -0.22 -32.03
N THR A 342 -11.37 -0.59 -33.31
CA THR A 342 -10.19 -0.85 -34.16
C THR A 342 -9.31 0.38 -34.36
N GLU A 343 -9.87 1.57 -34.59
CA GLU A 343 -9.08 2.80 -34.73
C GLU A 343 -8.50 3.28 -33.40
N LEU A 344 -9.26 3.19 -32.29
CA LEU A 344 -8.76 3.48 -30.95
C LEU A 344 -7.61 2.55 -30.55
N GLY A 345 -7.69 1.26 -30.91
CA GLY A 345 -6.64 0.27 -30.67
C GLY A 345 -5.38 0.53 -31.50
N LYS A 346 -5.51 0.94 -32.76
CA LYS A 346 -4.37 1.43 -33.57
C LYS A 346 -3.74 2.67 -32.92
N TYR A 347 -4.55 3.66 -32.54
CA TYR A 347 -4.06 4.88 -31.89
C TYR A 347 -3.37 4.59 -30.53
N LEU A 348 -3.92 3.69 -29.70
CA LEU A 348 -3.29 3.28 -28.44
C LEU A 348 -2.05 2.39 -28.62
N SER A 349 -1.86 1.78 -29.80
CA SER A 349 -0.65 1.00 -30.07
C SER A 349 0.63 1.84 -30.12
N GLN A 350 0.53 3.14 -30.45
CA GLN A 350 1.67 4.07 -30.51
C GLN A 350 2.25 4.46 -29.13
N PHE A 351 1.54 4.17 -28.03
CA PHE A 351 1.98 4.49 -26.68
C PHE A 351 2.58 3.26 -25.98
N ILE A 352 3.69 3.49 -25.28
CA ILE A 352 4.31 2.52 -24.40
C ILE A 352 3.37 2.31 -23.21
N LYS A 353 3.07 1.05 -22.92
CA LYS A 353 2.22 0.61 -21.80
C LYS A 353 3.13 0.20 -20.65
N SER A 354 2.70 0.41 -19.41
CA SER A 354 3.41 -0.12 -18.23
C SER A 354 3.45 -1.66 -18.31
N PRO A 355 4.50 -2.34 -17.82
CA PRO A 355 4.61 -3.80 -17.91
C PRO A 355 3.43 -4.54 -17.29
N ASP A 356 2.88 -3.97 -16.22
CA ASP A 356 1.76 -4.44 -15.44
C ASP A 356 0.42 -3.83 -15.85
N PHE A 357 0.28 -3.15 -17.01
CA PHE A 357 -0.93 -2.37 -17.35
C PHE A 357 -2.27 -3.10 -17.20
N ARG A 358 -2.28 -4.44 -17.26
CA ARG A 358 -3.47 -5.29 -17.00
C ARG A 358 -3.93 -5.26 -15.53
N SER A 359 -3.03 -5.02 -14.58
CA SER A 359 -3.32 -4.84 -13.14
C SER A 359 -4.29 -3.69 -12.88
N THR A 360 -4.32 -2.67 -13.77
CA THR A 360 -5.25 -1.54 -13.68
C THR A 360 -6.73 -1.95 -13.71
N ILE A 361 -7.06 -3.15 -14.20
CA ILE A 361 -8.41 -3.73 -14.20
C ILE A 361 -8.50 -5.01 -13.34
N GLU A 362 -7.49 -5.34 -12.52
CA GLU A 362 -7.52 -6.49 -11.59
C GLU A 362 -8.31 -6.20 -10.31
N CYS A 363 -8.63 -4.94 -10.00
CA CYS A 363 -9.63 -4.60 -8.98
C CYS A 363 -11.01 -5.20 -9.34
N PRO A 364 -11.73 -5.85 -8.41
CA PRO A 364 -13.06 -6.42 -8.67
C PRO A 364 -13.99 -5.46 -9.42
N PRO A 365 -14.72 -5.92 -10.46
CA PRO A 365 -15.78 -5.12 -11.05
C PRO A 365 -16.89 -4.96 -10.01
N TRP A 366 -17.80 -4.00 -10.20
CA TRP A 366 -18.89 -3.79 -9.21
C TRP A 366 -19.71 -5.06 -8.95
N ASN A 367 -19.87 -5.90 -9.98
CA ASN A 367 -20.68 -7.11 -9.99
C ASN A 367 -20.04 -8.35 -9.32
N ASP A 368 -18.89 -8.25 -8.66
CA ASP A 368 -18.17 -9.42 -8.11
C ASP A 368 -18.10 -9.36 -6.57
N THR A 369 -18.55 -10.43 -5.91
CA THR A 369 -18.91 -10.47 -4.48
C THR A 369 -17.71 -10.54 -3.52
N THR A 370 -16.51 -10.22 -4.00
CA THR A 370 -15.29 -10.23 -3.18
C THR A 370 -15.20 -8.95 -2.33
N GLN A 371 -15.40 -9.10 -1.02
CA GLN A 371 -15.26 -8.01 -0.05
C GLN A 371 -13.89 -7.32 -0.21
N ILE A 372 -13.89 -6.02 -0.51
CA ILE A 372 -12.68 -5.20 -0.49
C ILE A 372 -12.62 -4.47 0.85
N SER A 373 -11.56 -4.73 1.61
CA SER A 373 -11.23 -3.99 2.82
C SER A 373 -10.89 -2.53 2.51
N ILE A 374 -11.51 -1.62 3.27
CA ILE A 374 -11.36 -0.16 3.16
C ILE A 374 -9.86 0.24 3.20
N VAL A 375 -9.43 1.05 2.24
CA VAL A 375 -8.07 1.62 2.20
C VAL A 375 -7.94 2.70 3.28
N ASN A 376 -7.67 2.28 4.51
CA ASN A 376 -7.28 3.20 5.58
C ASN A 376 -5.96 3.90 5.19
N THR A 377 -5.95 5.24 5.22
CA THR A 377 -4.79 6.05 4.83
C THR A 377 -3.63 6.04 5.83
N THR A 378 -3.70 5.19 6.86
CA THR A 378 -2.58 4.81 7.72
C THR A 378 -2.20 3.36 7.46
N ASN A 379 -1.02 3.14 6.87
CA ASN A 379 -0.47 1.79 6.71
C ASN A 379 -0.38 1.07 8.05
N ALA A 380 -0.74 -0.21 8.06
CA ALA A 380 -0.75 -1.04 9.26
C ALA A 380 0.65 -1.43 9.78
N ARG A 381 1.67 -1.36 8.91
CA ARG A 381 3.12 -1.47 9.17
C ARG A 381 3.87 -0.64 8.10
N VAL A 382 5.17 -0.43 8.26
CA VAL A 382 5.98 0.34 7.29
C VAL A 382 6.06 -0.37 5.93
N GLY A 383 5.64 0.31 4.86
CA GLY A 383 5.73 -0.16 3.47
C GLY A 383 7.09 0.12 2.80
N LEU A 384 7.31 -0.46 1.61
CA LEU A 384 8.50 -0.24 0.79
C LEU A 384 8.13 0.32 -0.60
N VAL A 385 8.61 1.53 -0.90
CA VAL A 385 8.39 2.18 -2.21
C VAL A 385 8.97 1.35 -3.34
N ASN A 386 8.16 1.07 -4.36
CA ASN A 386 8.59 0.43 -5.60
C ASN A 386 9.46 1.42 -6.41
N LEU A 387 10.68 1.01 -6.76
CA LEU A 387 11.67 1.86 -7.43
C LEU A 387 11.75 1.59 -8.94
N GLY A 388 10.68 1.03 -9.51
CA GLY A 388 10.57 0.58 -10.89
C GLY A 388 10.81 -0.93 -10.98
N ASN A 389 9.73 -1.71 -11.01
CA ASN A 389 9.74 -3.17 -11.06
C ASN A 389 10.50 -3.85 -9.89
N THR A 390 10.55 -3.25 -8.70
CA THR A 390 11.30 -3.80 -7.54
C THR A 390 10.46 -4.57 -6.53
N CYS A 391 9.21 -4.93 -6.88
CA CYS A 391 8.30 -5.66 -6.00
C CYS A 391 8.82 -7.04 -5.59
N TYR A 392 9.63 -7.70 -6.45
CA TYR A 392 10.33 -8.96 -6.13
C TYR A 392 11.24 -8.82 -4.91
N MET A 393 11.98 -7.70 -4.81
CA MET A 393 12.85 -7.38 -3.68
C MET A 393 12.03 -6.96 -2.47
N ASN A 394 11.04 -6.08 -2.66
CA ASN A 394 10.22 -5.55 -1.57
C ASN A 394 9.48 -6.68 -0.84
N SER A 395 8.91 -7.63 -1.58
CA SER A 395 8.18 -8.79 -1.03
C SER A 395 9.09 -9.70 -0.20
N VAL A 396 10.30 -9.98 -0.69
CA VAL A 396 11.31 -10.77 0.03
C VAL A 396 11.78 -10.06 1.31
N LEU A 397 12.03 -8.76 1.26
CA LEU A 397 12.46 -7.99 2.44
C LEU A 397 11.35 -7.95 3.51
N GLN A 398 10.08 -7.85 3.11
CA GLN A 398 8.93 -7.89 4.03
C GLN A 398 8.71 -9.29 4.63
N ALA A 399 8.96 -10.38 3.89
CA ALA A 399 8.95 -11.74 4.46
C ALA A 399 10.10 -11.95 5.46
N LEU A 400 11.31 -11.47 5.12
CA LEU A 400 12.49 -11.58 5.98
C LEU A 400 12.35 -10.76 7.28
N VAL A 401 11.82 -9.54 7.25
CA VAL A 401 11.63 -8.75 8.48
C VAL A 401 10.60 -9.37 9.45
N MET A 402 9.65 -10.15 8.93
CA MET A 402 8.69 -10.92 9.75
C MET A 402 9.27 -12.25 10.27
N THR A 403 10.43 -12.69 9.76
CA THR A 403 11.16 -13.86 10.27
C THR A 403 11.78 -13.53 11.64
N LYS A 404 11.03 -13.79 12.72
CA LYS A 404 11.31 -13.38 14.11
C LYS A 404 12.78 -13.57 14.54
N GLN A 405 13.35 -14.76 14.32
CA GLN A 405 14.74 -15.05 14.68
C GLN A 405 15.75 -14.28 13.81
N PHE A 406 15.52 -14.17 12.50
CA PHE A 406 16.40 -13.43 11.59
C PHE A 406 16.46 -11.95 12.00
N SER A 407 15.30 -11.32 12.19
CA SER A 407 15.19 -9.91 12.55
C SER A 407 15.82 -9.60 13.92
N ARG A 408 15.61 -10.45 14.93
CA ARG A 408 16.28 -10.28 16.24
C ARG A 408 17.80 -10.35 16.08
N GLU A 409 18.30 -11.42 15.47
CA GLU A 409 19.75 -11.67 15.45
C GLU A 409 20.50 -10.72 14.50
N ILE A 410 19.91 -10.30 13.36
CA ILE A 410 20.55 -9.33 12.44
C ILE A 410 20.69 -7.95 13.08
N LEU A 411 19.73 -7.51 13.90
CA LEU A 411 19.79 -6.24 14.64
C LEU A 411 20.83 -6.26 15.77
N LEU A 412 21.06 -7.42 16.39
CA LEU A 412 22.03 -7.59 17.48
C LEU A 412 23.46 -7.94 16.99
N THR A 413 23.60 -8.43 15.76
CA THR A 413 24.90 -8.81 15.19
C THR A 413 25.74 -7.59 14.81
N LYS A 414 26.96 -7.51 15.34
CA LYS A 414 27.96 -6.51 14.90
C LYS A 414 28.66 -7.01 13.64
N ASN A 415 28.41 -6.35 12.52
CA ASN A 415 29.00 -6.66 11.24
C ASN A 415 29.06 -5.38 10.39
N ASP A 416 30.27 -4.88 10.14
CA ASP A 416 30.51 -3.62 9.43
C ASP A 416 30.52 -3.77 7.90
N ALA A 417 30.17 -4.96 7.37
CA ALA A 417 30.14 -5.19 5.93
C ALA A 417 29.04 -4.34 5.26
N PRO A 418 29.31 -3.70 4.09
CA PRO A 418 28.42 -2.68 3.55
C PRO A 418 26.99 -3.13 3.23
N LEU A 419 26.77 -4.39 2.82
CA LEU A 419 25.43 -4.92 2.58
C LEU A 419 24.73 -5.27 3.90
N PHE A 420 25.43 -5.96 4.81
CA PHE A 420 24.90 -6.33 6.11
C PHE A 420 24.40 -5.10 6.88
N LEU A 421 25.21 -4.03 6.96
CA LEU A 421 24.82 -2.79 7.64
C LEU A 421 23.59 -2.12 6.99
N LYS A 422 23.50 -2.12 5.66
CA LYS A 422 22.34 -1.54 4.94
C LYS A 422 21.05 -2.34 5.15
N ILE A 423 21.14 -3.67 5.17
CA ILE A 423 20.01 -4.55 5.50
C ILE A 423 19.60 -4.34 6.96
N GLN A 424 20.57 -4.32 7.89
CA GLN A 424 20.34 -4.06 9.32
C GLN A 424 19.64 -2.71 9.55
N GLN A 425 20.10 -1.65 8.89
CA GLN A 425 19.49 -0.32 8.93
C GLN A 425 18.06 -0.32 8.37
N LEU A 426 17.82 -0.98 7.22
CA LEU A 426 16.47 -1.04 6.63
C LEU A 426 15.51 -1.83 7.52
N LEU A 427 15.92 -2.98 8.06
CA LEU A 427 15.09 -3.79 8.97
C LEU A 427 14.80 -3.05 10.28
N ALA A 428 15.77 -2.30 10.80
CA ALA A 428 15.55 -1.42 11.96
C ALA A 428 14.46 -0.37 11.66
N LEU A 429 14.53 0.33 10.52
CA LEU A 429 13.49 1.30 10.16
C LEU A 429 12.12 0.64 9.87
N LEU A 430 12.08 -0.54 9.24
CA LEU A 430 10.83 -1.28 9.00
C LEU A 430 10.12 -1.70 10.31
N LEU A 431 10.88 -1.91 11.38
CA LEU A 431 10.35 -2.33 12.69
C LEU A 431 10.03 -1.17 13.64
N TYR A 432 10.79 -0.07 13.58
CA TYR A 432 10.72 1.01 14.58
C TYR A 432 10.48 2.43 14.00
N SER A 433 10.44 2.63 12.68
CA SER A 433 10.12 3.96 12.11
C SER A 433 8.63 4.29 12.25
N VAL A 434 8.35 5.58 12.37
CA VAL A 434 6.99 6.15 12.34
C VAL A 434 6.54 6.54 10.92
N ARG A 435 7.40 6.39 9.91
CA ARG A 435 7.04 6.64 8.50
C ARG A 435 6.07 5.57 7.99
N PRO A 436 5.05 5.93 7.19
CA PRO A 436 4.16 4.93 6.58
C PRO A 436 4.89 4.09 5.53
N GLU A 437 5.91 4.63 4.87
CA GLU A 437 6.67 3.97 3.80
C GLU A 437 8.15 4.40 3.80
N LEU A 438 9.03 3.51 3.33
CA LEU A 438 10.46 3.72 3.20
C LEU A 438 10.93 3.46 1.76
N THR A 439 12.01 4.13 1.35
CA THR A 439 12.63 3.96 0.02
C THR A 439 13.89 3.08 0.14
N PRO A 440 13.86 1.80 -0.28
CA PRO A 440 14.97 0.84 -0.07
C PRO A 440 16.16 1.02 -1.05
N ARG A 441 16.41 2.23 -1.55
CA ARG A 441 17.39 2.47 -2.65
C ARG A 441 18.83 2.14 -2.27
N ALA A 442 19.21 2.32 -1.00
CA ALA A 442 20.53 1.94 -0.50
C ALA A 442 20.75 0.42 -0.53
N VAL A 443 19.73 -0.36 -0.17
CA VAL A 443 19.71 -1.83 -0.21
C VAL A 443 19.67 -2.32 -1.65
N LEU A 444 18.77 -1.79 -2.49
CA LEU A 444 18.69 -2.15 -3.91
C LEU A 444 20.05 -2.02 -4.62
N ASN A 445 20.78 -0.94 -4.37
CA ASN A 445 22.10 -0.71 -4.97
C ASN A 445 23.21 -1.62 -4.42
N ALA A 446 23.01 -2.28 -3.26
CA ALA A 446 24.00 -3.16 -2.63
C ALA A 446 23.65 -4.66 -2.74
N ALA A 447 22.37 -4.99 -2.91
CA ALA A 447 21.82 -6.34 -2.87
C ALA A 447 21.42 -6.88 -4.25
N ARG A 448 21.44 -6.07 -5.31
CA ARG A 448 21.09 -6.53 -6.67
C ARG A 448 22.11 -7.58 -7.16
N PRO A 449 21.67 -8.76 -7.64
CA PRO A 449 22.53 -9.71 -8.36
C PRO A 449 23.20 -9.05 -9.58
N PRO A 450 24.42 -9.44 -9.96
CA PRO A 450 25.12 -8.83 -11.11
C PRO A 450 24.34 -8.92 -12.42
N ASP A 451 23.64 -10.03 -12.63
CA ASP A 451 22.91 -10.33 -13.87
C ASP A 451 21.51 -9.68 -13.92
N PHE A 452 21.05 -9.08 -12.82
CA PHE A 452 19.75 -8.41 -12.77
C PHE A 452 19.81 -7.03 -13.42
N THR A 453 19.13 -6.88 -14.56
CA THR A 453 19.06 -5.58 -15.24
C THR A 453 18.17 -4.60 -14.45
N PRO A 454 18.64 -3.37 -14.14
CA PRO A 454 17.86 -2.39 -13.39
C PRO A 454 16.56 -2.00 -14.11
N GLY A 455 15.44 -1.95 -13.38
CA GLY A 455 14.14 -1.58 -13.93
C GLY A 455 13.40 -2.70 -14.66
N TYR A 456 13.99 -3.89 -14.79
CA TYR A 456 13.31 -5.09 -15.27
C TYR A 456 12.69 -5.85 -14.09
N GLN A 457 11.62 -6.59 -14.36
CA GLN A 457 11.09 -7.57 -13.40
C GLN A 457 12.04 -8.77 -13.28
N GLN A 458 12.07 -9.40 -12.11
CA GLN A 458 13.05 -10.42 -11.75
C GLN A 458 12.40 -11.48 -10.85
N ASP A 459 13.02 -12.65 -10.74
CA ASP A 459 12.56 -13.73 -9.87
C ASP A 459 12.87 -13.41 -8.38
N SER A 460 11.84 -13.47 -7.53
CA SER A 460 12.00 -13.19 -6.10
C SER A 460 12.77 -14.28 -5.35
N SER A 461 12.72 -15.54 -5.81
CA SER A 461 13.42 -16.67 -5.18
C SER A 461 14.93 -16.60 -5.48
N GLU A 462 15.30 -16.21 -6.69
CA GLU A 462 16.69 -15.96 -7.08
C GLU A 462 17.29 -14.78 -6.30
N PHE A 463 16.52 -13.69 -6.16
CA PHE A 463 16.92 -12.57 -5.30
C PHE A 463 17.12 -12.98 -3.84
N LEU A 464 16.20 -13.77 -3.28
CA LEU A 464 16.29 -14.29 -1.91
C LEU A 464 17.54 -15.16 -1.72
N GLY A 465 17.78 -16.11 -2.64
CA GLY A 465 18.96 -16.98 -2.62
C GLY A 465 20.27 -16.19 -2.65
N TYR A 466 20.38 -15.23 -3.59
CA TYR A 466 21.54 -14.33 -3.69
C TYR A 466 21.74 -13.49 -2.42
N LEU A 467 20.68 -12.90 -1.87
CA LEU A 467 20.74 -12.07 -0.67
C LEU A 467 21.22 -12.88 0.55
N LEU A 468 20.65 -14.07 0.78
CA LEU A 468 21.06 -14.95 1.88
C LEU A 468 22.51 -15.43 1.73
N GLU A 469 22.95 -15.75 0.51
CA GLU A 469 24.35 -16.15 0.26
C GLU A 469 25.34 -14.99 0.48
N LYS A 470 25.02 -13.78 0.01
CA LYS A 470 25.89 -12.61 0.24
C LYS A 470 25.95 -12.21 1.72
N LEU A 471 24.86 -12.33 2.47
CA LEU A 471 24.87 -12.11 3.92
C LEU A 471 25.68 -13.20 4.65
N HIS A 472 25.52 -14.47 4.27
CA HIS A 472 26.31 -15.60 4.80
C HIS A 472 27.81 -15.37 4.58
N GLU A 473 28.23 -15.11 3.35
CA GLU A 473 29.64 -14.94 3.01
C GLU A 473 30.26 -13.72 3.70
N GLN A 474 29.55 -12.59 3.80
CA GLN A 474 30.07 -11.42 4.52
C GLN A 474 30.33 -11.71 6.00
N GLU A 475 29.40 -12.38 6.68
CA GLU A 475 29.57 -12.74 8.10
C GLU A 475 30.67 -13.81 8.28
N LYS A 476 30.66 -14.85 7.44
CA LYS A 476 31.66 -15.95 7.45
C LYS A 476 33.08 -15.43 7.28
N ASN A 477 33.31 -14.50 6.35
CA ASN A 477 34.63 -13.91 6.14
C ASN A 477 35.11 -13.09 7.36
N LEU A 478 34.20 -12.38 8.05
CA LEU A 478 34.55 -11.71 9.32
C LEU A 478 34.87 -12.70 10.44
N LEU A 479 34.09 -13.78 10.59
CA LEU A 479 34.34 -14.82 11.59
C LEU A 479 35.69 -15.53 11.36
N ILE A 480 36.05 -15.80 10.10
CA ILE A 480 37.36 -16.34 9.71
C ILE A 480 38.49 -15.35 10.06
N ASN A 481 38.32 -14.06 9.76
CA ASN A 481 39.34 -13.04 10.04
C ASN A 481 39.53 -12.80 11.54
N ALA A 482 38.46 -12.78 12.34
CA ALA A 482 38.54 -12.75 13.79
C ALA A 482 39.27 -13.99 14.35
N SER A 483 38.99 -15.18 13.81
CA SER A 483 39.63 -16.45 14.18
C SER A 483 41.12 -16.55 13.79
N LYS A 484 41.58 -15.70 12.85
CA LYS A 484 42.99 -15.54 12.48
C LYS A 484 43.69 -14.51 13.38
N ASN A 485 43.05 -13.36 13.64
CA ASN A 485 43.65 -12.29 14.43
C ASN A 485 43.87 -12.67 15.91
N ASN A 486 43.00 -13.50 16.49
CA ASN A 486 43.18 -14.03 17.85
C ASN A 486 44.40 -14.94 18.05
N LYS A 487 45.19 -15.24 17.00
CA LYS A 487 46.47 -15.97 17.12
C LYS A 487 47.70 -15.07 17.27
N ASN A 488 47.59 -13.76 16.99
CA ASN A 488 48.73 -12.83 16.93
C ASN A 488 48.53 -11.52 17.74
N SER A 489 48.49 -11.58 19.09
CA SER A 489 48.99 -10.53 20.01
C SER A 489 48.57 -10.78 21.48
N PRO A 490 49.45 -10.55 22.48
CA PRO A 490 49.06 -10.39 23.87
C PRO A 490 48.82 -8.92 24.29
N LEU A 491 47.73 -8.69 25.04
CA LEU A 491 47.49 -7.61 26.02
C LEU A 491 47.56 -6.11 25.62
N ASN A 492 46.51 -5.40 26.06
CA ASN A 492 46.35 -3.94 26.27
C ASN A 492 46.22 -3.01 25.04
N GLY A 493 45.18 -2.16 25.07
CA GLY A 493 45.01 -1.05 24.14
C GLY A 493 43.58 -0.53 24.00
N THR A 494 43.09 0.24 24.99
CA THR A 494 41.81 0.97 24.88
C THR A 494 41.83 1.94 23.70
N LEU A 495 40.89 1.80 22.75
CA LEU A 495 40.78 2.72 21.61
C LEU A 495 39.31 3.06 21.29
N ASN A 496 38.82 4.11 21.93
CA ASN A 496 37.65 4.85 21.46
C ASN A 496 37.95 5.46 20.09
N LYS A 497 37.25 5.02 19.03
CA LYS A 497 37.13 5.78 17.79
C LYS A 497 35.72 6.35 17.68
N LYS A 498 35.63 7.68 17.72
CA LYS A 498 34.40 8.43 17.41
C LYS A 498 33.98 8.14 15.96
N TRP A 499 32.67 8.04 15.75
CA TRP A 499 32.08 7.99 14.41
C TRP A 499 32.06 9.41 13.80
N PRO A 500 32.16 9.55 12.46
CA PRO A 500 32.14 10.85 11.80
C PRO A 500 30.71 11.41 11.72
N THR A 501 30.57 12.72 11.95
CA THR A 501 29.31 13.46 11.77
C THR A 501 29.01 13.72 10.28
N GLN A 502 27.75 14.08 9.99
CA GLN A 502 27.12 14.07 8.67
C GLN A 502 27.71 15.03 7.61
N GLU A 503 28.66 15.91 7.97
CA GLU A 503 29.24 16.90 7.05
C GLU A 503 30.31 16.35 6.08
N ASN A 504 30.83 15.13 6.31
CA ASN A 504 31.85 14.52 5.43
C ASN A 504 31.29 13.61 4.31
N LEU A 505 29.97 13.56 4.11
CA LEU A 505 29.33 12.71 3.09
C LEU A 505 29.14 13.37 1.70
N GLN A 506 29.75 14.53 1.46
CA GLN A 506 29.73 15.22 0.16
C GLN A 506 31.10 15.35 -0.56
N GLN A 507 32.15 14.68 -0.07
CA GLN A 507 33.47 14.65 -0.74
C GLN A 507 34.05 13.23 -0.94
N GLN A 508 33.20 12.21 -1.12
CA GLN A 508 33.62 10.86 -1.54
C GLN A 508 32.84 10.33 -2.76
N SER A 509 32.60 11.21 -3.73
CA SER A 509 32.08 10.87 -5.07
C SER A 509 33.09 11.11 -6.20
N GLN A 510 34.37 11.35 -5.88
CA GLN A 510 35.44 11.64 -6.85
C GLN A 510 36.78 10.96 -6.52
N GLN A 511 36.79 9.68 -6.13
CA GLN A 511 38.06 8.92 -6.03
C GLN A 511 37.94 7.39 -6.17
N ASP A 512 37.15 6.90 -7.12
CA ASP A 512 37.18 5.49 -7.59
C ASP A 512 37.02 5.39 -9.12
N CYS A 513 37.64 6.32 -9.85
CA CYS A 513 37.77 6.29 -11.32
C CYS A 513 39.23 6.46 -11.75
N ALA A 514 40.13 5.74 -11.08
CA ALA A 514 41.56 5.78 -11.37
C ALA A 514 42.29 4.47 -10.97
N ASN A 515 41.85 3.31 -11.48
CA ASN A 515 42.70 2.13 -11.65
C ASN A 515 42.03 1.07 -12.55
N ASN A 516 42.13 1.28 -13.86
CA ASN A 516 42.36 0.25 -14.88
C ASN A 516 42.44 0.94 -16.25
N LYS A 517 43.68 1.23 -16.68
CA LYS A 517 43.97 1.80 -18.00
C LYS A 517 45.01 0.92 -18.69
N MET A 518 44.82 0.75 -20.00
CA MET A 518 45.55 -0.06 -20.99
C MET A 518 44.81 -1.34 -21.39
N ASN A 519 44.65 -1.66 -22.69
CA ASN A 519 45.00 -0.87 -23.89
C ASN A 519 44.21 -1.37 -25.10
N ILE A 520 44.13 -0.51 -26.13
CA ILE A 520 44.11 -0.78 -27.59
C ILE A 520 43.15 0.17 -28.31
N SER A 521 43.75 0.85 -29.29
CA SER A 521 43.27 1.85 -30.24
C SER A 521 41.82 1.80 -30.70
N LEU A 522 41.17 2.98 -30.65
CA LEU A 522 40.19 3.40 -31.65
C LEU A 522 40.91 3.78 -32.95
N SER A 523 40.36 3.35 -34.08
CA SER A 523 40.63 3.93 -35.40
C SER A 523 39.32 4.49 -35.96
N ASP A 524 39.42 5.69 -36.50
CA ASP A 524 38.32 6.61 -36.78
C ASP A 524 37.70 6.40 -38.16
N SER A 525 36.37 6.48 -38.27
CA SER A 525 35.59 6.99 -39.42
C SER A 525 34.09 6.69 -39.24
N GLY A 526 33.24 7.69 -39.50
CA GLY A 526 31.78 7.54 -39.53
C GLY A 526 31.21 7.66 -40.95
N ILE A 527 29.89 7.47 -41.10
CA ILE A 527 28.94 8.12 -42.03
C ILE A 527 27.59 7.36 -42.00
N SER A 528 26.56 7.96 -42.58
CA SER A 528 25.13 7.79 -42.30
C SER A 528 24.35 6.78 -43.16
N SER A 529 23.24 6.31 -42.59
CA SER A 529 21.89 6.13 -43.19
C SER A 529 21.60 5.12 -44.32
N SER A 530 20.49 4.40 -44.10
CA SER A 530 19.43 3.98 -45.04
C SER A 530 19.47 2.60 -45.76
N THR A 531 18.50 1.76 -45.36
CA THR A 531 17.61 0.87 -46.16
C THR A 531 18.11 -0.08 -47.27
N SER A 532 17.67 -1.34 -47.13
CA SER A 532 17.09 -2.25 -48.14
C SER A 532 17.84 -3.55 -48.54
N SER A 533 17.12 -4.68 -48.32
CA SER A 533 17.03 -5.94 -49.08
C SER A 533 18.25 -6.74 -49.60
N SER A 534 18.30 -8.00 -49.10
CA SER A 534 18.44 -9.30 -49.82
C SER A 534 19.80 -9.89 -50.25
N SER A 535 19.83 -11.24 -50.13
CA SER A 535 20.70 -12.27 -50.73
C SER A 535 22.14 -12.47 -50.22
N ASP A 536 22.28 -13.53 -49.41
CA ASP A 536 23.20 -14.67 -49.56
C ASP A 536 24.70 -14.44 -49.88
N GLU A 537 25.57 -14.70 -48.90
CA GLU A 537 26.30 -15.99 -48.83
C GLU A 537 26.94 -16.23 -47.43
N LEU A 538 27.15 -17.51 -47.09
CA LEU A 538 27.60 -17.98 -45.76
C LEU A 538 29.11 -17.83 -45.54
N PRO A 539 29.53 -17.69 -44.27
CA PRO A 539 30.45 -18.69 -43.74
C PRO A 539 29.91 -19.38 -42.47
N LYS A 540 30.16 -20.69 -42.39
CA LYS A 540 29.75 -21.55 -41.26
C LYS A 540 30.49 -21.15 -39.98
N ILE A 541 29.74 -20.88 -38.91
CA ILE A 541 30.21 -21.01 -37.53
C ILE A 541 29.23 -21.93 -36.81
N MET A 542 29.75 -23.03 -36.27
CA MET A 542 28.93 -24.05 -35.60
C MET A 542 28.56 -23.59 -34.20
N ILE A 543 27.32 -23.90 -33.80
CA ILE A 543 26.87 -23.83 -32.42
C ILE A 543 27.69 -24.86 -31.64
N ASN A 544 28.35 -24.44 -30.58
CA ASN A 544 29.02 -25.34 -29.65
C ASN A 544 28.22 -25.37 -28.34
N ASP A 545 27.66 -26.54 -28.04
CA ASP A 545 26.94 -26.79 -26.79
C ASP A 545 27.88 -26.66 -25.58
N CYS A 546 27.38 -26.06 -24.50
CA CYS A 546 28.08 -26.04 -23.21
C CYS A 546 27.93 -27.38 -22.47
N SER A 547 28.45 -28.45 -23.05
CA SER A 547 28.72 -29.70 -22.33
C SER A 547 29.87 -29.49 -21.34
N ALA A 548 29.64 -29.75 -20.06
CA ALA A 548 30.69 -29.76 -19.05
C ALA A 548 31.72 -30.86 -19.38
N SER A 549 32.94 -30.45 -19.74
CA SER A 549 34.04 -31.35 -20.07
C SER A 549 35.23 -31.10 -19.16
N SER A 550 35.47 -32.08 -18.29
CA SER A 550 36.73 -32.24 -17.56
C SER A 550 37.92 -32.30 -18.52
N THR A 551 39.08 -31.80 -18.08
CA THR A 551 40.35 -32.22 -18.65
C THR A 551 41.34 -32.51 -17.53
N SER A 552 41.99 -33.65 -17.66
CA SER A 552 42.76 -34.33 -16.61
C SER A 552 44.15 -33.74 -16.40
N ILE A 553 44.59 -33.70 -15.14
CA ILE A 553 46.01 -33.85 -14.79
C ILE A 553 46.18 -35.18 -14.05
N SER A 554 47.24 -35.90 -14.40
CA SER A 554 47.45 -37.32 -14.12
C SER A 554 47.88 -37.64 -12.69
N SER A 555 47.19 -38.62 -12.10
CA SER A 555 47.68 -39.67 -11.20
C SER A 555 49.06 -39.51 -10.52
N SER A 556 49.05 -39.44 -9.19
CA SER A 556 49.96 -40.22 -8.36
C SER A 556 49.17 -40.83 -7.19
N GLU A 557 49.28 -42.15 -7.02
CA GLU A 557 48.53 -42.90 -6.02
C GLU A 557 49.16 -42.73 -4.62
N GLN A 558 48.40 -42.25 -3.63
CA GLN A 558 48.56 -42.66 -2.22
C GLN A 558 47.19 -42.72 -1.53
N SER A 559 46.85 -43.90 -1.02
CA SER A 559 45.69 -44.16 -0.15
C SER A 559 45.94 -43.61 1.27
N PRO A 560 44.90 -43.48 2.13
CA PRO A 560 44.87 -42.39 3.11
C PRO A 560 45.73 -42.63 4.34
N ILE A 561 46.43 -41.56 4.75
CA ILE A 561 46.88 -41.39 6.14
C ILE A 561 46.08 -40.22 6.71
N GLU A 562 45.39 -40.49 7.81
CA GLU A 562 44.67 -39.48 8.60
C GLU A 562 45.66 -38.41 9.09
N SER A 563 45.65 -37.25 8.46
CA SER A 563 46.22 -36.05 9.05
C SER A 563 45.10 -35.29 9.76
N ILE A 564 45.11 -35.37 11.09
CA ILE A 564 44.24 -34.58 11.97
C ILE A 564 44.71 -33.11 11.86
N GLN A 565 44.32 -32.44 10.78
CA GLN A 565 44.27 -30.99 10.77
C GLN A 565 43.08 -30.59 11.64
N GLN A 566 43.36 -29.93 12.76
CA GLN A 566 42.35 -29.30 13.60
C GLN A 566 41.56 -28.30 12.75
N GLN A 567 40.41 -28.72 12.23
CA GLN A 567 39.44 -27.81 11.65
C GLN A 567 39.03 -26.83 12.74
N GLN A 568 39.51 -25.58 12.64
CA GLN A 568 39.02 -24.51 13.49
C GLN A 568 37.51 -24.45 13.29
N ILE A 569 36.75 -24.70 14.37
CA ILE A 569 35.29 -24.65 14.33
C ILE A 569 34.89 -23.19 14.14
N ILE A 570 34.77 -22.77 12.87
CA ILE A 570 34.25 -21.46 12.50
C ILE A 570 32.81 -21.40 13.03
N PRO A 571 32.44 -20.40 13.84
CA PRO A 571 31.08 -20.28 14.36
C PRO A 571 30.07 -20.24 13.20
N LYS A 572 28.91 -20.89 13.39
CA LYS A 572 27.82 -20.78 12.40
C LYS A 572 27.38 -19.33 12.25
N THR A 573 27.21 -18.89 11.01
CA THR A 573 26.65 -17.57 10.70
C THR A 573 25.17 -17.46 11.10
N LEU A 574 24.62 -16.25 11.13
CA LEU A 574 23.18 -15.97 11.27
C LEU A 574 22.33 -16.81 10.32
N ILE A 575 22.69 -16.78 9.03
CA ILE A 575 21.97 -17.52 7.97
C ILE A 575 21.97 -19.03 8.30
N GLN A 576 23.13 -19.58 8.67
CA GLN A 576 23.28 -21.00 9.06
C GLN A 576 22.57 -21.39 10.36
N LYS A 577 22.28 -20.43 11.24
CA LYS A 577 21.49 -20.66 12.48
C LYS A 577 19.98 -20.57 12.27
N THR A 578 19.55 -20.06 11.12
CA THR A 578 18.16 -19.68 10.87
C THR A 578 17.52 -20.51 9.75
N PHE A 579 18.21 -20.63 8.61
CA PHE A 579 17.66 -21.20 7.37
C PHE A 579 18.39 -22.46 6.89
N ASP A 580 19.65 -22.70 7.28
CA ASP A 580 20.37 -23.91 6.81
C ASP A 580 19.80 -25.20 7.44
N GLY A 581 19.32 -26.09 6.58
CA GLY A 581 19.11 -27.51 6.85
C GLY A 581 20.22 -28.38 6.24
N LYS A 582 20.13 -29.70 6.43
CA LYS A 582 20.96 -30.68 5.73
C LYS A 582 20.12 -31.81 5.16
N LEU A 583 20.47 -32.25 3.95
CA LEU A 583 19.86 -33.40 3.28
C LEU A 583 20.93 -34.38 2.80
N SER A 584 20.52 -35.63 2.60
CA SER A 584 21.30 -36.68 1.96
C SER A 584 20.62 -37.07 0.65
N ILE A 585 21.33 -36.95 -0.46
CA ILE A 585 20.91 -37.52 -1.75
C ILE A 585 21.56 -38.89 -1.85
N THR A 586 20.76 -39.93 -2.05
CA THR A 586 21.21 -41.32 -2.13
C THR A 586 20.88 -41.90 -3.49
N TYR A 587 21.87 -42.50 -4.14
CA TYR A 587 21.74 -43.20 -5.42
C TYR A 587 21.94 -44.71 -5.20
N GLN A 588 21.03 -45.54 -5.71
CA GLN A 588 21.15 -47.00 -5.70
C GLN A 588 21.19 -47.54 -7.13
N CYS A 589 22.21 -48.35 -7.46
CA CYS A 589 22.31 -49.00 -8.76
C CYS A 589 21.35 -50.19 -8.83
N MET A 590 20.48 -50.26 -9.84
CA MET A 590 19.58 -51.42 -10.03
C MET A 590 20.31 -52.66 -10.57
N ALA A 591 21.51 -52.51 -11.15
CA ALA A 591 22.29 -53.63 -11.69
C ALA A 591 23.17 -54.32 -10.63
N CYS A 592 23.78 -53.57 -9.70
CA CYS A 592 24.71 -54.12 -8.69
C CYS A 592 24.35 -53.80 -7.24
N ASN A 593 23.22 -53.15 -6.98
CA ASN A 593 22.73 -52.73 -5.66
C ASN A 593 23.70 -51.86 -4.84
N SER A 594 24.73 -51.29 -5.46
CA SER A 594 25.63 -50.34 -4.79
C SER A 594 24.89 -49.06 -4.45
N LYS A 595 24.96 -48.63 -3.19
CA LYS A 595 24.52 -47.31 -2.73
C LYS A 595 25.69 -46.34 -2.66
N SER A 596 25.46 -45.11 -3.11
CA SER A 596 26.31 -43.94 -2.83
C SER A 596 25.44 -42.81 -2.30
N SER A 597 26.01 -41.93 -1.46
CA SER A 597 25.27 -40.83 -0.86
C SER A 597 26.15 -39.59 -0.67
N ASN A 598 25.63 -38.41 -1.00
CA ASN A 598 26.22 -37.12 -0.71
C ASN A 598 25.34 -36.33 0.27
N ILE A 599 25.98 -35.58 1.17
CA ILE A 599 25.31 -34.75 2.18
C ILE A 599 25.53 -33.29 1.84
N ASP A 600 24.44 -32.58 1.54
CA ASP A 600 24.45 -31.17 1.16
C ASP A 600 23.69 -30.33 2.18
N ALA A 601 24.07 -29.05 2.29
CA ALA A 601 23.30 -28.04 3.01
C ALA A 601 22.28 -27.40 2.06
N PHE A 602 21.10 -27.05 2.58
CA PHE A 602 20.06 -26.35 1.83
C PHE A 602 19.49 -25.19 2.65
N ARG A 603 18.91 -24.18 1.98
CA ARG A 603 18.23 -23.04 2.63
C ARG A 603 16.77 -22.92 2.22
N ASP A 604 16.47 -23.24 0.97
CA ASP A 604 15.12 -23.50 0.49
C ASP A 604 15.01 -24.93 -0.08
N LEU A 605 13.78 -25.43 -0.18
CA LEU A 605 13.45 -26.62 -0.97
C LEU A 605 12.57 -26.20 -2.15
N GLN A 606 13.00 -26.56 -3.36
CA GLN A 606 12.31 -26.18 -4.59
C GLN A 606 11.35 -27.28 -5.03
N LEU A 607 10.07 -27.09 -4.73
CA LEU A 607 9.01 -28.07 -4.89
C LEU A 607 8.49 -28.10 -6.34
N SER A 608 8.59 -29.25 -6.99
CA SER A 608 8.14 -29.47 -8.37
C SER A 608 6.77 -30.14 -8.41
N PHE A 609 5.98 -29.87 -9.46
CA PHE A 609 4.70 -30.56 -9.69
C PHE A 609 4.93 -31.96 -10.30
N PRO A 610 4.22 -33.02 -9.85
CA PRO A 610 4.29 -34.34 -10.46
C PRO A 610 3.78 -34.36 -11.91
N GLU A 611 4.47 -35.09 -12.79
CA GLU A 611 4.12 -35.15 -14.23
C GLU A 611 2.98 -36.13 -14.55
N ASN A 612 2.76 -37.13 -13.70
CA ASN A 612 1.88 -38.28 -13.94
C ASN A 612 0.41 -37.88 -14.19
N SER A 613 -0.19 -38.50 -15.21
CA SER A 613 -1.57 -38.24 -15.64
C SER A 613 -2.62 -38.54 -14.58
N ASP A 614 -2.39 -39.51 -13.70
CA ASP A 614 -3.41 -40.00 -12.77
C ASP A 614 -3.72 -39.01 -11.65
N ILE A 615 -2.77 -38.11 -11.34
CA ILE A 615 -2.93 -37.02 -10.36
C ILE A 615 -3.64 -35.80 -10.99
N LYS A 616 -3.75 -35.71 -12.32
CA LYS A 616 -4.47 -34.60 -13.00
C LYS A 616 -5.99 -34.57 -12.74
N LYS A 617 -6.51 -35.50 -11.94
CA LYS A 617 -7.88 -35.53 -11.42
C LYS A 617 -8.07 -34.78 -10.10
N THR A 618 -7.01 -34.31 -9.43
CA THR A 618 -7.15 -33.54 -8.18
C THR A 618 -7.43 -32.05 -8.47
N ASN A 619 -8.34 -31.44 -7.70
CA ASN A 619 -8.70 -30.01 -7.82
C ASN A 619 -7.60 -29.04 -7.31
N GLY A 620 -6.35 -29.49 -7.25
CA GLY A 620 -5.18 -28.78 -6.75
C GLY A 620 -4.14 -29.73 -6.13
N TYR A 621 -3.11 -29.14 -5.55
CA TYR A 621 -2.04 -29.82 -4.80
C TYR A 621 -1.90 -29.16 -3.43
N SER A 622 -1.65 -29.90 -2.36
CA SER A 622 -1.21 -29.29 -1.09
C SER A 622 0.31 -29.15 -1.03
N VAL A 623 0.80 -28.21 -0.21
CA VAL A 623 2.24 -28.04 0.02
C VAL A 623 2.84 -29.29 0.66
N GLN A 624 2.10 -29.94 1.57
CA GLN A 624 2.50 -31.24 2.11
C GLN A 624 2.69 -32.30 1.02
N MET A 625 1.76 -32.41 0.05
CA MET A 625 1.91 -33.36 -1.08
C MET A 625 3.14 -33.05 -1.94
N LEU A 626 3.40 -31.78 -2.22
CA LEU A 626 4.57 -31.36 -3.02
C LEU A 626 5.90 -31.59 -2.27
N LEU A 627 5.89 -31.44 -0.94
CA LEU A 627 7.03 -31.73 -0.05
C LEU A 627 7.29 -33.24 0.08
N ASP A 628 6.24 -34.05 0.24
CA ASP A 628 6.35 -35.51 0.23
C ASP A 628 6.81 -36.04 -1.14
N TYR A 629 6.38 -35.41 -2.24
CA TYR A 629 6.88 -35.71 -3.59
C TYR A 629 8.37 -35.35 -3.76
N TYR A 630 8.82 -34.21 -3.21
CA TYR A 630 10.23 -33.81 -3.22
C TYR A 630 11.15 -34.82 -2.50
N CYS A 631 10.65 -35.45 -1.42
CA CYS A 631 11.36 -36.51 -0.70
C CYS A 631 11.07 -37.94 -1.24
N SER A 632 10.26 -38.07 -2.29
CA SER A 632 9.92 -39.37 -2.87
C SER A 632 11.07 -39.94 -3.71
N SER A 633 11.00 -41.24 -4.01
CA SER A 633 12.05 -41.95 -4.74
C SER A 633 11.84 -41.85 -6.26
N GLU A 634 12.87 -41.40 -6.97
CA GLU A 634 12.89 -41.16 -8.41
C GLU A 634 13.64 -42.28 -9.15
N LYS A 635 13.12 -42.73 -10.29
CA LYS A 635 13.76 -43.76 -11.12
C LYS A 635 14.56 -43.11 -12.24
N LEU A 636 15.88 -43.30 -12.20
CA LEU A 636 16.84 -42.86 -13.21
C LEU A 636 16.93 -43.92 -14.31
N ILE A 637 16.17 -43.73 -15.39
CA ILE A 637 16.04 -44.69 -16.52
C ILE A 637 16.06 -43.95 -17.87
N GLY A 638 16.31 -44.68 -18.96
CA GLY A 638 16.39 -44.11 -20.30
C GLY A 638 17.50 -43.06 -20.41
N ASP A 639 17.17 -41.89 -20.96
CA ASP A 639 18.13 -40.78 -21.12
C ASP A 639 18.64 -40.23 -19.78
N ASN A 640 17.92 -40.48 -18.68
CA ASN A 640 18.29 -40.06 -17.32
C ASN A 640 19.10 -41.13 -16.54
N GLN A 641 19.65 -42.15 -17.21
CA GLN A 641 20.55 -43.11 -16.57
C GLN A 641 21.79 -42.43 -15.96
N TYR A 642 22.24 -42.95 -14.81
CA TYR A 642 23.41 -42.41 -14.11
C TYR A 642 24.63 -43.31 -14.27
N PHE A 643 25.83 -42.73 -14.21
CA PHE A 643 27.07 -43.49 -14.26
C PHE A 643 27.35 -44.18 -12.92
N CYS A 644 27.36 -45.52 -12.89
CA CYS A 644 27.62 -46.28 -11.69
C CYS A 644 29.12 -46.60 -11.55
N ASP A 645 29.76 -46.12 -10.48
CA ASP A 645 31.19 -46.34 -10.24
C ASP A 645 31.63 -47.79 -10.07
N LYS A 646 30.72 -48.70 -9.66
CA LYS A 646 31.05 -50.14 -9.57
C LYS A 646 30.86 -50.87 -10.89
N CYS A 647 29.88 -50.48 -11.70
CA CYS A 647 29.62 -51.08 -13.02
C CYS A 647 30.46 -50.46 -14.13
N LYS A 648 30.98 -49.25 -13.93
CA LYS A 648 31.73 -48.42 -14.89
C LYS A 648 30.98 -48.16 -16.22
N CYS A 649 29.65 -48.10 -16.15
CA CYS A 649 28.76 -47.77 -17.25
C CYS A 649 27.52 -47.00 -16.78
N LEU A 650 26.76 -46.45 -17.73
CA LEU A 650 25.42 -45.92 -17.48
C LEU A 650 24.49 -47.05 -17.04
N CYS A 651 23.77 -46.83 -15.95
CA CYS A 651 22.92 -47.82 -15.30
C CYS A 651 21.56 -47.23 -14.96
N ASN A 652 20.53 -48.08 -14.99
CA ASN A 652 19.28 -47.78 -14.30
C ASN A 652 19.55 -47.64 -12.80
N GLY A 653 18.97 -46.61 -12.19
CA GLY A 653 19.18 -46.28 -10.79
C GLY A 653 17.93 -45.78 -10.10
N GLU A 654 18.02 -45.66 -8.79
CA GLU A 654 17.02 -45.05 -7.93
C GLU A 654 17.68 -43.93 -7.12
N ARG A 655 17.04 -42.75 -7.09
CA ARG A 655 17.52 -41.54 -6.44
C ARG A 655 16.51 -41.10 -5.38
N SER A 656 16.94 -40.92 -4.15
CA SER A 656 16.09 -40.45 -3.04
C SER A 656 16.73 -39.30 -2.29
N ILE A 657 15.91 -38.39 -1.75
CA ILE A 657 16.33 -37.26 -0.92
C ILE A 657 15.79 -37.45 0.49
N ASN A 658 16.67 -37.42 1.49
CA ASN A 658 16.31 -37.60 2.90
C ASN A 658 16.80 -36.41 3.72
N ILE A 659 15.95 -35.79 4.52
CA ILE A 659 16.37 -34.66 5.38
C ILE A 659 17.09 -35.22 6.62
N LEU A 660 18.33 -34.77 6.86
CA LEU A 660 19.15 -35.16 8.01
C LEU A 660 19.13 -34.12 9.14
N THR A 661 18.89 -32.85 8.81
CA THR A 661 18.83 -31.77 9.80
C THR A 661 17.78 -30.75 9.38
N PRO A 662 16.71 -30.54 10.17
CA PRO A 662 15.67 -29.56 9.88
C PRO A 662 16.21 -28.13 10.10
N PRO A 663 15.93 -27.16 9.20
CA PRO A 663 16.17 -25.75 9.48
C PRO A 663 15.14 -25.23 10.49
N LYS A 664 15.48 -24.18 11.25
CA LYS A 664 14.50 -23.58 12.18
C LYS A 664 13.39 -22.84 11.43
N ASN A 665 13.76 -22.13 10.36
CA ASN A 665 12.85 -21.54 9.40
C ASN A 665 13.04 -22.25 8.06
N LEU A 666 12.02 -22.99 7.64
CA LEU A 666 11.99 -23.69 6.36
C LEU A 666 11.43 -22.75 5.29
N ILE A 667 12.16 -22.61 4.19
CA ILE A 667 11.72 -21.87 3.01
C ILE A 667 11.35 -22.89 1.93
N LEU A 668 10.16 -22.77 1.36
CA LEU A 668 9.67 -23.62 0.27
C LEU A 668 9.38 -22.76 -0.95
N THR A 669 10.05 -23.05 -2.07
CA THR A 669 9.86 -22.36 -3.35
C THR A 669 9.04 -23.26 -4.26
N VAL A 670 7.80 -22.87 -4.60
CA VAL A 670 6.93 -23.68 -5.46
C VAL A 670 7.22 -23.37 -6.92
N LYS A 671 7.67 -24.37 -7.70
CA LYS A 671 8.05 -24.22 -9.11
C LYS A 671 6.84 -24.07 -10.04
N HIS A 672 6.16 -22.93 -9.91
CA HIS A 672 5.09 -22.47 -10.79
C HIS A 672 5.57 -22.11 -12.21
N PHE A 673 6.84 -22.33 -12.55
CA PHE A 673 7.43 -21.93 -13.82
C PHE A 673 8.04 -23.14 -14.53
N ARG A 674 7.65 -23.35 -15.80
CA ARG A 674 8.19 -24.41 -16.65
C ARG A 674 8.55 -23.90 -18.04
N TYR A 675 9.40 -24.64 -18.74
CA TYR A 675 9.67 -24.46 -20.16
C TYR A 675 8.91 -25.53 -20.96
N ASP A 676 8.04 -25.13 -21.89
CA ASP A 676 7.41 -26.07 -22.82
C ASP A 676 8.32 -26.26 -24.04
N GLN A 677 9.05 -27.36 -24.04
CA GLN A 677 10.03 -27.70 -25.08
C GLN A 677 9.40 -27.83 -26.48
N ARG A 678 8.10 -28.13 -26.60
CA ARG A 678 7.44 -28.28 -27.92
C ARG A 678 7.14 -26.95 -28.60
N TYR A 679 6.90 -25.90 -27.81
CA TYR A 679 6.61 -24.55 -28.31
C TYR A 679 7.79 -23.59 -28.14
N HIS A 680 8.87 -24.04 -27.49
CA HIS A 680 10.01 -23.23 -27.06
C HIS A 680 9.64 -22.03 -26.17
N THR A 681 8.49 -22.09 -25.49
CA THR A 681 7.94 -21.02 -24.66
C THR A 681 8.03 -21.32 -23.17
N ARG A 682 8.31 -20.30 -22.38
CA ARG A 682 8.12 -20.29 -20.93
C ARG A 682 6.62 -20.25 -20.59
N ALA A 683 6.20 -20.96 -19.54
CA ALA A 683 4.80 -21.02 -19.12
C ALA A 683 4.65 -21.07 -17.58
N LYS A 684 3.74 -20.26 -17.04
CA LYS A 684 3.32 -20.35 -15.64
C LYS A 684 2.32 -21.50 -15.45
N LEU A 685 2.58 -22.38 -14.49
CA LEU A 685 1.64 -23.38 -13.99
C LEU A 685 0.68 -22.68 -13.02
N ILE A 686 -0.59 -22.55 -13.41
CA ILE A 686 -1.64 -21.90 -12.60
C ILE A 686 -2.43 -22.95 -11.80
N ASN A 687 -1.76 -24.02 -11.38
CA ASN A 687 -2.35 -25.05 -10.54
C ASN A 687 -2.72 -24.45 -9.17
N LYS A 688 -3.92 -24.73 -8.67
CA LYS A 688 -4.30 -24.36 -7.30
C LYS A 688 -3.40 -25.09 -6.32
N VAL A 689 -2.69 -24.33 -5.49
CA VAL A 689 -1.84 -24.86 -4.42
C VAL A 689 -2.43 -24.45 -3.08
N TYR A 690 -2.69 -25.44 -2.23
CA TYR A 690 -3.15 -25.26 -0.86
C TYR A 690 -1.92 -25.17 0.05
N HIS A 691 -1.63 -23.99 0.58
CA HIS A 691 -0.55 -23.74 1.54
C HIS A 691 -1.01 -24.13 2.95
N ASP A 692 -0.83 -25.41 3.29
CA ASP A 692 -1.21 -25.98 4.57
C ASP A 692 -0.63 -25.14 5.74
N GLU A 693 -1.47 -24.72 6.70
CA GLU A 693 -1.00 -23.90 7.83
C GLU A 693 0.03 -24.63 8.69
N ILE A 694 -0.10 -25.96 8.78
CA ILE A 694 0.86 -26.83 9.46
C ILE A 694 1.32 -27.92 8.50
N ILE A 695 2.64 -28.02 8.28
CA ILE A 695 3.27 -29.07 7.50
C ILE A 695 4.17 -29.95 8.38
N SER A 696 4.43 -31.16 7.90
CA SER A 696 5.21 -32.21 8.57
C SER A 696 6.42 -32.61 7.71
N LEU A 697 7.62 -32.32 8.21
CA LEU A 697 8.89 -32.69 7.59
C LEU A 697 9.43 -33.97 8.21
N LYS A 698 9.65 -35.00 7.39
CA LYS A 698 10.27 -36.27 7.80
C LYS A 698 11.80 -36.09 7.89
N VAL A 699 12.36 -36.28 9.07
CA VAL A 699 13.81 -36.19 9.33
C VAL A 699 14.34 -37.58 9.68
N GLN A 700 15.41 -38.00 9.03
CA GLN A 700 16.15 -39.22 9.34
C GLN A 700 17.37 -38.90 10.21
N THR A 701 17.48 -39.58 11.34
CA THR A 701 18.64 -39.50 12.23
C THR A 701 19.22 -40.90 12.49
N PRO A 702 20.55 -41.05 12.64
CA PRO A 702 21.13 -42.32 13.06
C PRO A 702 20.51 -42.78 14.38
N SER A 703 20.08 -44.04 14.45
CA SER A 703 19.43 -44.55 15.65
C SER A 703 20.37 -44.53 16.85
N THR A 704 19.85 -44.09 17.98
CA THR A 704 20.59 -44.09 19.25
C THR A 704 20.68 -45.46 19.90
N GLN A 705 19.85 -46.42 19.45
CA GLN A 705 19.71 -47.74 20.04
C GLN A 705 20.34 -48.86 19.20
N ILE A 706 20.32 -48.73 17.86
CA ILE A 706 20.75 -49.78 16.93
C ILE A 706 21.75 -49.22 15.90
N PRO A 707 23.03 -49.67 15.90
CA PRO A 707 24.01 -49.28 14.90
C PRO A 707 23.53 -49.60 13.47
N ASN A 708 23.75 -48.68 12.54
CA ASN A 708 23.33 -48.73 11.12
C ASN A 708 21.81 -48.71 10.86
N GLN A 709 20.96 -48.50 11.87
CA GLN A 709 19.54 -48.17 11.66
C GLN A 709 19.35 -46.65 11.61
N MET A 710 18.39 -46.18 10.80
CA MET A 710 17.94 -44.79 10.77
C MET A 710 16.55 -44.69 11.40
N ASP A 711 16.40 -43.83 12.40
CA ASP A 711 15.11 -43.51 12.99
C ASP A 711 14.49 -42.33 12.24
N ILE A 712 13.18 -42.40 11.99
CA ILE A 712 12.41 -41.33 11.34
C ILE A 712 11.63 -40.56 12.40
N HIS A 713 11.84 -39.25 12.44
CA HIS A 713 11.10 -38.33 13.31
C HIS A 713 10.38 -37.28 12.47
N ILE A 714 9.18 -36.88 12.91
CA ILE A 714 8.36 -35.88 12.23
C ILE A 714 8.52 -34.53 12.92
N VAL A 715 8.97 -33.52 12.18
CA VAL A 715 9.10 -32.14 12.65
C VAL A 715 7.97 -31.31 12.04
N LYS A 716 7.12 -30.73 12.88
CA LYS A 716 6.02 -29.86 12.44
C LYS A 716 6.47 -28.41 12.30
N TYR A 717 5.94 -27.72 11.31
CA TYR A 717 6.16 -26.30 11.08
C TYR A 717 4.83 -25.58 10.92
N VAL A 718 4.77 -24.30 11.30
CA VAL A 718 3.62 -23.40 11.07
C VAL A 718 3.96 -22.33 10.02
N LEU A 719 3.04 -22.08 9.09
CA LEU A 719 3.15 -21.01 8.08
C LEU A 719 3.10 -19.64 8.77
N TYR A 720 4.01 -18.73 8.39
CA TYR A 720 3.97 -17.34 8.90
C TYR A 720 4.22 -16.28 7.83
N ALA A 721 4.70 -16.63 6.64
CA ALA A 721 4.71 -15.70 5.50
C ALA A 721 4.62 -16.44 4.16
N ALA A 722 4.02 -15.77 3.18
CA ALA A 722 3.87 -16.23 1.81
C ALA A 722 4.09 -15.05 0.84
N VAL A 723 5.11 -15.16 -0.01
CA VAL A 723 5.29 -14.30 -1.18
C VAL A 723 4.42 -14.86 -2.30
N VAL A 724 3.52 -14.03 -2.83
CA VAL A 724 2.55 -14.38 -3.87
C VAL A 724 2.95 -13.67 -5.17
N HIS A 725 2.83 -14.38 -6.30
CA HIS A 725 3.04 -13.82 -7.63
C HIS A 725 1.69 -13.68 -8.37
N SER A 726 1.22 -12.44 -8.55
CA SER A 726 0.16 -12.11 -9.51
C SER A 726 0.74 -12.09 -10.93
N GLY A 727 0.00 -12.60 -11.90
CA GLY A 727 0.37 -12.55 -13.31
C GLY A 727 0.26 -13.91 -13.99
N ILE A 728 -0.11 -13.89 -15.28
CA ILE A 728 -0.35 -15.10 -16.09
C ILE A 728 0.96 -15.65 -16.70
N SER A 729 2.00 -14.82 -16.79
CA SER A 729 3.28 -15.17 -17.41
C SER A 729 4.41 -15.31 -16.39
N MET A 730 5.60 -15.68 -16.85
CA MET A 730 6.83 -15.67 -16.03
C MET A 730 7.64 -14.38 -16.25
N ASP A 731 7.50 -13.77 -17.43
CA ASP A 731 8.27 -12.60 -17.87
C ASP A 731 7.60 -11.27 -17.47
N SER A 732 6.36 -11.31 -17.00
CA SER A 732 5.64 -10.20 -16.38
C SER A 732 4.61 -10.64 -15.33
N GLY A 733 4.55 -9.86 -14.25
CA GLY A 733 3.64 -10.02 -13.11
C GLY A 733 3.91 -8.99 -12.01
N HIS A 734 3.48 -9.30 -10.78
CA HIS A 734 3.68 -8.47 -9.60
C HIS A 734 3.81 -9.35 -8.34
N TYR A 735 4.72 -8.98 -7.44
CA TYR A 735 4.93 -9.69 -6.17
C TYR A 735 4.39 -8.90 -4.99
N TYR A 736 3.75 -9.61 -4.06
CA TYR A 736 3.31 -9.07 -2.78
C TYR A 736 3.39 -10.15 -1.69
N THR A 737 3.42 -9.76 -0.42
CA THR A 737 3.65 -10.70 0.71
C THR A 737 2.49 -10.66 1.70
N TYR A 738 1.99 -11.83 2.07
CA TYR A 738 1.23 -12.02 3.31
C TYR A 738 2.19 -12.45 4.41
N ALA A 739 2.14 -11.85 5.60
CA ALA A 739 2.94 -12.31 6.73
C ALA A 739 2.31 -11.99 8.10
N ALA A 740 2.60 -12.86 9.06
CA ALA A 740 2.15 -12.76 10.45
C ALA A 740 3.23 -12.19 11.38
N ASP A 741 2.82 -11.37 12.35
CA ASP A 741 3.73 -10.81 13.36
C ASP A 741 3.99 -11.74 14.57
N GLN A 742 4.54 -11.19 15.65
CA GLN A 742 4.82 -11.96 16.86
C GLN A 742 3.56 -12.50 17.55
N GLN A 743 2.47 -11.73 17.48
CA GLN A 743 1.17 -11.99 18.07
C GLN A 743 0.22 -12.75 17.13
N ASN A 744 0.70 -13.19 15.96
CA ASN A 744 -0.07 -13.84 14.90
C ASN A 744 -1.12 -12.93 14.21
N ASN A 745 -0.93 -11.61 14.25
CA ASN A 745 -1.71 -10.71 13.40
C ASN A 745 -1.18 -10.79 11.96
N TRP A 746 -2.06 -11.00 10.99
CA TRP A 746 -1.70 -11.07 9.57
C TRP A 746 -1.75 -9.69 8.89
N TYR A 747 -0.80 -9.47 7.98
CA TYR A 747 -0.66 -8.25 7.19
C TYR A 747 -0.35 -8.58 5.74
N LYS A 748 -0.90 -7.77 4.83
CA LYS A 748 -0.65 -7.82 3.38
C LYS A 748 0.24 -6.64 3.01
N PHE A 749 1.48 -6.94 2.64
CA PHE A 749 2.49 -5.99 2.20
C PHE A 749 2.48 -5.93 0.67
N ASN A 750 1.97 -4.82 0.12
CA ASN A 750 1.93 -4.57 -1.31
C ASN A 750 2.71 -3.28 -1.61
N ASP A 751 4.03 -3.43 -1.82
CA ASP A 751 4.99 -2.34 -1.90
C ASP A 751 4.82 -1.31 -0.76
N ASN A 752 4.42 -0.08 -1.10
CA ASN A 752 4.29 1.02 -0.16
C ASN A 752 2.94 1.05 0.58
N PHE A 753 2.03 0.13 0.28
CA PHE A 753 0.75 -0.02 0.97
C PHE A 753 0.78 -1.29 1.83
N VAL A 754 0.46 -1.14 3.12
CA VAL A 754 0.36 -2.28 4.04
C VAL A 754 -0.97 -2.26 4.76
N THR A 755 -1.75 -3.32 4.59
CA THR A 755 -3.05 -3.50 5.22
C THR A 755 -2.99 -4.64 6.24
N LYS A 756 -3.86 -4.59 7.27
CA LYS A 756 -4.18 -5.81 8.03
C LYS A 756 -5.02 -6.71 7.13
N CYS A 757 -4.80 -8.01 7.23
CA CYS A 757 -5.55 -9.02 6.49
C CYS A 757 -5.84 -10.21 7.42
N SER A 758 -6.65 -11.15 6.93
CA SER A 758 -6.84 -12.44 7.58
C SER A 758 -6.06 -13.54 6.84
N ILE A 759 -5.90 -14.72 7.47
CA ILE A 759 -5.21 -15.85 6.81
C ILE A 759 -6.08 -16.48 5.70
N GLU A 760 -7.40 -16.33 5.82
CA GLU A 760 -8.39 -16.74 4.83
C GLU A 760 -8.24 -15.97 3.52
N GLU A 761 -7.75 -14.72 3.52
CA GLU A 761 -7.40 -14.02 2.27
C GLU A 761 -6.27 -14.72 1.49
N LEU A 762 -5.30 -15.30 2.21
CA LEU A 762 -4.22 -16.08 1.60
C LEU A 762 -4.75 -17.45 1.13
N HIS A 763 -5.65 -18.09 1.88
CA HIS A 763 -6.32 -19.34 1.44
C HIS A 763 -7.22 -19.17 0.21
N ASN A 764 -7.84 -18.00 0.04
CA ASN A 764 -8.79 -17.70 -1.03
C ASN A 764 -8.16 -16.94 -2.22
N LEU A 765 -6.87 -17.13 -2.50
CA LEU A 765 -6.21 -16.56 -3.67
C LEU A 765 -6.92 -16.94 -4.98
N SER A 766 -7.38 -15.93 -5.71
CA SER A 766 -7.97 -16.06 -7.04
C SER A 766 -6.90 -16.16 -8.13
N THR A 767 -7.19 -16.88 -9.21
CA THR A 767 -6.37 -16.87 -10.44
C THR A 767 -6.24 -15.43 -10.97
N PRO A 768 -5.04 -14.95 -11.36
CA PRO A 768 -3.79 -15.68 -11.61
C PRO A 768 -2.78 -15.69 -10.44
N ASN A 769 -3.20 -15.32 -9.23
CA ASN A 769 -2.33 -15.27 -8.06
C ASN A 769 -1.93 -16.68 -7.61
N THR A 770 -0.63 -16.89 -7.40
CA THR A 770 -0.08 -18.18 -6.95
C THR A 770 0.91 -17.98 -5.81
N PRO A 771 0.81 -18.73 -4.69
CA PRO A 771 1.83 -18.71 -3.65
C PRO A 771 3.15 -19.21 -4.25
N TYR A 772 4.24 -18.44 -4.08
CA TYR A 772 5.51 -18.72 -4.75
C TYR A 772 6.64 -19.08 -3.79
N ILE A 773 6.83 -18.28 -2.73
CA ILE A 773 7.78 -18.58 -1.65
C ILE A 773 7.03 -18.63 -0.33
N LEU A 774 7.11 -19.76 0.37
CA LEU A 774 6.44 -19.97 1.65
C LEU A 774 7.48 -20.09 2.77
N PHE A 775 7.21 -19.41 3.89
CA PHE A 775 8.07 -19.35 5.06
C PHE A 775 7.38 -20.01 6.24
N TYR A 776 8.01 -21.06 6.75
CA TYR A 776 7.51 -21.96 7.76
C TYR A 776 8.43 -21.96 9.00
N GLN A 777 7.88 -21.77 10.20
CA GLN A 777 8.62 -21.74 11.46
C GLN A 777 8.44 -23.07 12.19
N MET A 778 9.53 -23.72 12.57
CA MET A 778 9.51 -24.99 13.31
C MET A 778 8.75 -24.82 14.64
N ILE A 779 7.81 -25.73 14.92
CA ILE A 779 7.07 -25.78 16.19
C ILE A 779 7.96 -26.45 17.23
N GLY A 780 8.42 -25.68 18.22
CA GLY A 780 9.13 -26.22 19.38
C GLY A 780 8.16 -26.87 20.38
N ALA A 781 8.63 -27.88 21.12
CA ALA A 781 7.82 -28.59 22.13
C ALA A 781 7.26 -27.70 23.26
N ASN A 782 7.77 -26.47 23.42
CA ASN A 782 7.30 -25.48 24.39
C ASN A 782 6.58 -24.27 23.75
N ASN A 783 6.25 -24.31 22.45
CA ASN A 783 5.49 -23.26 21.80
C ASN A 783 4.00 -23.43 22.10
N GLY A 784 3.55 -22.88 23.23
CA GLY A 784 2.15 -22.86 23.62
C GLY A 784 1.27 -22.01 22.70
N LEU A 785 0.90 -22.54 21.54
CA LEU A 785 -0.38 -22.17 20.94
C LEU A 785 -1.49 -22.65 21.88
N LYS A 786 -2.41 -21.75 22.22
CA LYS A 786 -3.73 -22.14 22.73
C LYS A 786 -4.57 -22.66 21.55
N SER A 787 -4.19 -23.79 20.97
CA SER A 787 -5.21 -24.66 20.36
C SER A 787 -6.05 -25.24 21.50
N THR A 788 -7.35 -25.40 21.29
CA THR A 788 -8.24 -26.15 22.19
C THR A 788 -7.68 -27.55 22.40
N ALA A 789 -7.14 -27.80 23.61
CA ALA A 789 -6.38 -29.00 23.91
C ALA A 789 -7.30 -30.17 24.27
N THR A 790 -7.79 -30.84 23.24
CA THR A 790 -8.20 -32.24 23.27
C THR A 790 -7.66 -32.89 22.00
N ASP A 791 -7.04 -34.06 22.18
CA ASP A 791 -6.44 -34.92 21.16
C ASP A 791 -5.22 -34.36 20.41
N LEU A 792 -4.03 -34.80 20.85
CA LEU A 792 -3.00 -35.40 20.00
C LEU A 792 -1.86 -35.94 20.88
N LEU A 793 -2.00 -37.20 21.30
CA LEU A 793 -0.93 -37.96 21.93
C LEU A 793 0.20 -38.24 20.92
N ILE A 794 1.40 -38.49 21.45
CA ILE A 794 2.58 -38.83 20.65
C ILE A 794 2.44 -40.26 20.13
N GLU A 795 2.14 -40.43 18.85
CA GLU A 795 2.22 -41.74 18.17
C GLU A 795 3.62 -41.95 17.57
N THR A 796 4.45 -42.71 18.28
CA THR A 796 5.62 -43.38 17.71
C THR A 796 5.19 -44.71 17.08
N THR A 797 5.01 -44.74 15.76
CA THR A 797 4.60 -45.98 15.07
C THR A 797 5.81 -46.78 14.61
N THR A 798 6.11 -47.88 15.30
CA THR A 798 7.07 -48.90 14.85
C THR A 798 6.33 -49.92 13.99
N ILE A 799 6.63 -50.01 12.68
CA ILE A 799 6.04 -51.01 11.80
C ILE A 799 7.07 -52.09 11.46
N GLN A 800 6.87 -53.29 12.00
CA GLN A 800 7.46 -54.54 11.51
C GLN A 800 6.44 -55.68 11.63
N ASN A 801 6.18 -56.35 10.50
CA ASN A 801 5.39 -57.59 10.34
C ASN A 801 3.89 -57.44 10.68
N VAL A 802 2.95 -57.73 9.78
CA VAL A 802 2.56 -59.09 9.34
C VAL A 802 2.12 -59.09 7.86
N PHE A 803 2.42 -60.19 7.17
CA PHE A 803 1.96 -60.51 5.81
C PHE A 803 0.69 -61.41 5.84
N ASN A 804 -0.06 -61.39 4.73
CA ASN A 804 -1.10 -62.35 4.28
C ASN A 804 -2.56 -62.11 4.69
N GLY A 805 -3.46 -62.28 3.70
CA GLY A 805 -4.84 -62.72 3.95
C GLY A 805 -5.91 -62.04 3.09
N HIS A 806 -6.40 -62.75 2.07
CA HIS A 806 -7.73 -62.59 1.47
C HIS A 806 -8.82 -62.49 2.57
N GLU A 807 -9.96 -61.81 2.40
CA GLU A 807 -11.03 -62.14 1.44
C GLU A 807 -12.15 -61.05 1.40
N ASN A 808 -13.09 -61.12 0.45
CA ASN A 808 -14.25 -60.23 0.36
C ASN A 808 -15.32 -60.54 1.44
N ILE A 809 -16.22 -59.60 1.73
CA ILE A 809 -17.68 -59.82 1.90
C ILE A 809 -18.41 -58.46 1.89
N ASP A 810 -19.43 -58.34 1.03
CA ASP A 810 -20.42 -57.24 1.03
C ASP A 810 -21.49 -57.47 2.10
N VAL A 811 -22.07 -56.41 2.68
CA VAL A 811 -23.52 -56.34 2.93
C VAL A 811 -24.00 -54.87 2.89
N ASP A 812 -25.06 -54.61 2.12
CA ASP A 812 -25.86 -53.37 2.14
C ASP A 812 -26.65 -53.21 3.46
N ILE A 813 -27.29 -52.05 3.67
CA ILE A 813 -28.77 -51.91 3.72
C ILE A 813 -29.20 -50.46 3.98
N ASP A 814 -30.26 -50.05 3.27
CA ASP A 814 -30.90 -48.74 3.29
C ASP A 814 -31.84 -48.46 4.48
N ILE A 815 -31.89 -47.17 4.85
CA ILE A 815 -33.07 -46.29 5.04
C ILE A 815 -34.45 -46.92 5.36
N ASP A 816 -35.03 -46.52 6.50
CA ASP A 816 -36.43 -46.05 6.74
C ASP A 816 -36.68 -45.98 8.28
N ARG A 817 -37.61 -45.24 8.92
CA ARG A 817 -38.42 -44.02 8.67
C ARG A 817 -39.29 -43.74 9.93
N ILE A 818 -40.15 -42.70 9.90
CA ILE A 818 -41.39 -42.46 10.72
C ILE A 818 -41.14 -41.86 12.14
N ASP A 819 -41.47 -40.58 12.43
CA ASP A 819 -42.77 -39.90 12.75
C ASP A 819 -43.18 -40.12 14.25
N ASP A 820 -43.89 -39.28 15.03
CA ASP A 820 -44.45 -37.90 14.94
C ASP A 820 -44.82 -37.38 16.39
N ASP A 821 -45.49 -36.22 16.50
CA ASP A 821 -46.37 -35.73 17.63
C ASP A 821 -45.82 -35.00 18.91
N ASP A 822 -45.94 -33.66 18.88
CA ASP A 822 -46.67 -32.67 19.75
C ASP A 822 -46.71 -32.62 21.33
N ASP A 823 -47.24 -31.48 21.83
CA ASP A 823 -47.72 -31.07 23.18
C ASP A 823 -46.79 -30.39 24.23
N GLY A 824 -46.74 -29.04 24.18
CA GLY A 824 -47.46 -28.15 25.12
C GLY A 824 -47.07 -27.91 26.62
N LEU A 825 -46.52 -26.71 26.92
CA LEU A 825 -46.70 -25.85 28.14
C LEU A 825 -46.22 -26.41 29.53
N THR A 826 -45.86 -25.66 30.61
CA THR A 826 -46.04 -24.25 31.07
C THR A 826 -44.80 -23.66 31.82
N GLU A 827 -44.88 -22.39 32.22
CA GLU A 827 -43.92 -21.52 32.92
C GLU A 827 -43.52 -21.94 34.37
N ASP A 828 -42.33 -21.55 34.87
CA ASP A 828 -42.20 -20.48 35.91
C ASP A 828 -40.75 -20.00 36.25
N THR A 829 -40.52 -18.70 36.07
CA THR A 829 -39.75 -17.70 36.86
C THR A 829 -38.51 -18.05 37.73
N ILE A 830 -37.39 -17.29 37.57
CA ILE A 830 -36.72 -16.48 38.64
C ILE A 830 -35.60 -15.53 38.11
N ALA A 831 -35.59 -14.32 38.68
CA ALA A 831 -34.90 -13.09 38.27
C ALA A 831 -33.35 -13.01 38.30
N ILE A 832 -32.80 -12.05 37.53
CA ILE A 832 -31.51 -11.39 37.80
C ILE A 832 -31.69 -9.86 37.81
N LYS A 833 -31.12 -9.19 38.83
CA LYS A 833 -31.19 -7.73 39.08
C LYS A 833 -29.99 -6.97 38.50
N LYS A 834 -30.25 -5.77 37.96
CA LYS A 834 -29.38 -4.56 37.97
C LYS A 834 -29.72 -3.71 39.23
N PRO A 835 -29.06 -2.57 39.58
CA PRO A 835 -28.02 -1.76 38.91
C PRO A 835 -26.71 -1.71 39.76
N CYS A 836 -25.82 -0.70 39.85
CA CYS A 836 -25.81 0.72 39.46
C CYS A 836 -24.38 1.32 39.28
N LEU A 837 -24.30 2.66 39.18
CA LEU A 837 -23.13 3.51 38.95
C LEU A 837 -22.63 4.20 40.24
N ILE A 838 -21.42 4.78 40.19
CA ILE A 838 -21.04 6.08 40.80
C ILE A 838 -19.83 6.66 40.03
N ASN A 839 -19.84 7.97 39.79
CA ASN A 839 -18.76 8.74 39.12
C ASN A 839 -17.73 9.29 40.12
N ASN A 840 -16.53 9.67 39.64
CA ASN A 840 -15.90 10.95 40.04
C ASN A 840 -14.79 11.43 39.06
N HIS A 841 -14.44 12.72 39.16
CA HIS A 841 -13.75 13.53 38.14
C HIS A 841 -12.20 13.62 38.26
N GLN A 842 -11.53 13.60 37.08
CA GLN A 842 -10.35 14.42 36.68
C GLN A 842 -9.03 14.37 37.55
N PRO A 843 -7.95 15.14 37.25
CA PRO A 843 -6.99 14.83 36.17
C PRO A 843 -5.49 15.01 36.55
N ILE A 844 -4.56 14.12 36.19
CA ILE A 844 -3.11 14.36 36.40
C ILE A 844 -2.25 13.90 35.20
N ASN A 845 -1.22 14.71 34.90
CA ASN A 845 -0.22 14.48 33.84
C ASN A 845 0.74 13.33 34.15
N GLY A 846 1.23 12.73 33.06
CA GLY A 846 2.41 11.86 32.86
C GLY A 846 3.25 11.37 34.03
N GLU A 847 3.69 10.10 33.92
CA GLU A 847 5.04 9.74 34.33
C GLU A 847 5.62 8.59 33.48
N ILE A 848 6.96 8.54 33.45
CA ILE A 848 7.75 7.58 32.69
C ILE A 848 8.10 6.40 33.60
N GLY A 849 7.76 5.19 33.17
CA GLY A 849 8.54 3.98 33.48
C GLY A 849 8.05 3.08 34.62
N ILE A 850 8.77 1.95 34.71
CA ILE A 850 8.72 0.90 35.74
C ILE A 850 7.48 0.00 35.72
N LEU A 851 7.64 -1.17 35.05
CA LEU A 851 7.50 -2.44 35.76
C LEU A 851 8.37 -3.51 35.08
N ALA A 852 9.59 -3.68 35.61
CA ALA A 852 10.55 -4.65 35.11
C ALA A 852 10.51 -5.96 35.91
N LYS A 853 10.67 -7.07 35.16
CA LYS A 853 11.05 -8.43 35.60
C LYS A 853 10.00 -9.29 36.34
N GLN A 854 9.66 -10.41 35.69
CA GLN A 854 10.03 -11.73 36.24
C GLN A 854 10.32 -12.76 35.13
N ASN A 855 11.59 -13.19 35.06
CA ASN A 855 12.16 -14.46 34.58
C ASN A 855 11.76 -15.10 33.23
N SER A 856 12.61 -14.79 32.24
CA SER A 856 13.49 -15.73 31.50
C SER A 856 12.96 -16.64 30.37
N ALA A 857 13.63 -16.51 29.22
CA ALA A 857 13.71 -17.44 28.08
C ALA A 857 12.54 -17.48 27.07
N GLN A 858 12.07 -16.31 26.63
CA GLN A 858 11.40 -16.16 25.33
C GLN A 858 12.12 -15.09 24.49
N GLN A 859 12.45 -15.39 23.24
CA GLN A 859 13.15 -14.45 22.33
C GLN A 859 12.15 -13.50 21.66
N GLN A 860 11.74 -12.45 22.38
CA GLN A 860 11.01 -11.31 21.79
C GLN A 860 11.88 -10.56 20.76
N LEU A 861 11.31 -9.67 19.95
CA LEU A 861 12.13 -8.68 19.23
C LEU A 861 12.86 -7.80 20.27
N PRO A 862 14.09 -7.33 20.00
CA PRO A 862 14.80 -6.49 20.96
C PRO A 862 14.02 -5.19 21.17
N GLU A 863 13.93 -4.73 22.42
CA GLU A 863 13.40 -3.39 22.69
C GLU A 863 14.35 -2.34 22.10
N LEU A 864 13.86 -1.12 21.86
CA LEU A 864 14.67 -0.04 21.29
C LEU A 864 15.93 0.22 22.13
N GLU A 865 15.87 0.00 23.45
CA GLU A 865 17.01 0.12 24.36
C GLU A 865 18.06 -0.98 24.20
N GLU A 866 17.68 -2.20 23.78
CA GLU A 866 18.61 -3.33 23.58
C GLU A 866 19.45 -3.19 22.29
N LEU A 867 19.04 -2.33 21.37
CA LEU A 867 19.72 -2.15 20.09
C LEU A 867 21.11 -1.51 20.23
N PRO A 868 22.07 -1.88 19.35
CA PRO A 868 23.34 -1.17 19.22
C PRO A 868 23.17 0.36 19.07
N PRO A 869 24.03 1.18 19.70
CA PRO A 869 23.89 2.64 19.69
C PRO A 869 23.73 3.24 18.28
N HIS A 870 24.50 2.74 17.29
CA HIS A 870 24.44 3.25 15.92
C HIS A 870 23.07 3.05 15.25
N LEU A 871 22.30 2.02 15.65
CA LEU A 871 20.93 1.83 15.17
C LEU A 871 19.94 2.70 15.91
N ARG A 872 20.10 2.89 17.23
CA ARG A 872 19.24 3.78 18.03
C ARG A 872 19.35 5.23 17.54
N ASP A 873 20.58 5.70 17.32
CA ASP A 873 20.85 7.03 16.79
C ASP A 873 20.27 7.20 15.37
N TYR A 874 20.34 6.15 14.53
CA TYR A 874 19.80 6.14 13.18
C TYR A 874 18.25 6.17 13.14
N ILE A 875 17.59 5.38 13.99
CA ILE A 875 16.13 5.40 14.15
C ILE A 875 15.68 6.76 14.70
N GLN A 876 16.34 7.27 15.73
CA GLN A 876 16.00 8.57 16.33
C GLN A 876 16.19 9.72 15.34
N HIS A 877 17.24 9.68 14.52
CA HIS A 877 17.43 10.63 13.41
C HIS A 877 16.30 10.53 12.39
N ASP A 878 15.86 9.33 11.99
CA ASP A 878 14.74 9.17 11.04
C ASP A 878 13.42 9.73 11.59
N ILE A 879 13.08 9.40 12.84
CA ILE A 879 11.89 9.91 13.53
C ILE A 879 11.95 11.45 13.62
N THR A 880 13.09 12.00 13.99
CA THR A 880 13.29 13.47 14.10
C THR A 880 13.19 14.13 12.73
N SER A 881 13.83 13.56 11.70
CA SER A 881 13.74 14.04 10.31
C SER A 881 12.31 14.00 9.77
N TYR A 882 11.54 12.95 10.07
CA TYR A 882 10.14 12.85 9.64
C TYR A 882 9.24 13.85 10.36
N ASN A 883 9.46 14.05 11.67
CA ASN A 883 8.77 15.07 12.44
C ASN A 883 9.12 16.48 11.94
N ASP A 884 10.37 16.74 11.55
CA ASP A 884 10.79 18.00 10.94
C ASP A 884 10.24 18.19 9.52
N GLU A 885 10.17 17.13 8.70
CA GLU A 885 9.55 17.17 7.37
C GLU A 885 8.05 17.45 7.46
N THR A 886 7.35 16.81 8.39
CA THR A 886 5.91 17.03 8.62
C THR A 886 5.65 18.40 9.23
N ASN A 887 6.44 18.82 10.22
CA ASN A 887 6.40 20.18 10.77
C ASN A 887 6.72 21.25 9.73
N LYS A 888 7.71 21.04 8.84
CA LYS A 888 7.99 21.94 7.71
C LYS A 888 6.83 21.96 6.70
N LYS A 889 6.22 20.82 6.37
CA LYS A 889 5.00 20.78 5.52
C LYS A 889 3.82 21.51 6.18
N LEU A 890 3.68 21.43 7.50
CA LEU A 890 2.68 22.16 8.29
C LEU A 890 3.01 23.67 8.39
N GLN A 891 4.28 24.05 8.51
CA GLN A 891 4.74 25.44 8.54
C GLN A 891 4.66 26.11 7.17
N ILE A 892 4.99 25.41 6.08
CA ILE A 892 4.82 25.90 4.70
C ILE A 892 3.33 26.15 4.41
N LYS A 893 2.43 25.27 4.89
CA LYS A 893 0.98 25.50 4.87
C LYS A 893 0.53 26.70 5.73
N LYS A 894 1.29 27.10 6.76
CA LYS A 894 1.00 28.27 7.61
C LYS A 894 1.63 29.57 7.09
N SER A 895 2.77 29.53 6.39
CA SER A 895 3.43 30.70 5.83
C SER A 895 2.84 31.11 4.47
N SER A 896 2.24 30.18 3.72
CA SER A 896 1.43 30.51 2.53
C SER A 896 0.15 31.31 2.84
N THR A 897 -0.23 31.44 4.11
CA THR A 897 -1.38 32.25 4.57
C THR A 897 -1.00 33.63 5.12
N THR A 898 0.29 34.00 5.11
CA THR A 898 0.73 35.30 5.65
C THR A 898 1.72 36.00 4.72
N THR A 899 1.20 36.70 3.71
CA THR A 899 1.94 37.76 3.03
C THR A 899 1.04 38.98 2.93
N SER A 900 1.16 39.86 3.93
CA SER A 900 0.46 41.14 3.97
C SER A 900 1.02 42.10 2.93
N LEU A 901 0.14 42.94 2.37
CA LEU A 901 0.49 44.06 1.52
C LEU A 901 1.50 44.99 2.21
N THR A 902 2.67 45.15 1.62
CA THR A 902 3.50 46.35 1.82
C THR A 902 3.99 46.90 0.49
N LEU A 903 3.31 47.98 0.05
CA LEU A 903 3.84 48.89 -0.95
C LEU A 903 5.20 49.43 -0.47
N ARG A 904 6.25 49.30 -1.28
CA ARG A 904 7.48 50.07 -1.08
C ARG A 904 7.98 50.64 -2.40
N ASN A 905 7.88 51.96 -2.50
CA ASN A 905 8.37 52.74 -3.63
C ASN A 905 9.88 52.59 -3.82
N ASN A 906 10.27 52.59 -5.10
CA ASN A 906 11.49 53.18 -5.68
C ASN A 906 12.66 53.48 -4.73
N ASN A 907 13.79 52.81 -4.97
CA ASN A 907 15.05 53.48 -5.34
C ASN A 907 16.12 52.44 -5.68
N TYR A 908 16.32 52.17 -6.97
CA TYR A 908 17.59 51.59 -7.44
C TYR A 908 18.41 52.69 -8.11
N LYS A 909 19.63 52.88 -7.60
CA LYS A 909 20.61 53.77 -8.21
C LYS A 909 21.12 53.19 -9.51
N ARG A 910 21.54 54.08 -10.40
CA ARG A 910 22.34 53.78 -11.59
C ARG A 910 23.69 53.22 -11.17
N ASP A 911 24.22 52.30 -11.97
CA ASP A 911 25.62 52.30 -12.37
C ASP A 911 25.65 51.96 -13.88
N ASP A 912 26.49 52.68 -14.61
CA ASP A 912 26.56 52.68 -16.08
C ASP A 912 27.59 51.64 -16.60
N GLY A 913 27.47 51.17 -17.85
CA GLY A 913 28.45 50.21 -18.42
C GLY A 913 28.15 49.61 -19.80
N ASP A 914 28.18 50.46 -20.84
CA ASP A 914 28.54 50.18 -22.25
C ASP A 914 27.87 49.07 -23.11
N ASN A 915 27.25 49.54 -24.22
CA ASN A 915 27.40 49.15 -25.65
C ASN A 915 27.41 47.65 -26.05
N ASP A 916 26.70 47.19 -27.09
CA ASP A 916 26.53 47.81 -28.43
C ASP A 916 25.21 47.34 -29.11
N PRO A 917 24.70 48.01 -30.17
CA PRO A 917 23.34 47.75 -30.71
C PRO A 917 23.31 46.86 -31.97
N ASN A 918 22.21 46.12 -32.18
CA ASN A 918 21.60 45.90 -33.51
C ASN A 918 20.28 45.08 -33.47
N GLY A 919 19.24 45.55 -34.19
CA GLY A 919 18.68 44.65 -35.22
C GLY A 919 17.35 43.89 -35.04
N SER A 920 16.26 44.52 -34.58
CA SER A 920 14.88 44.31 -35.12
C SER A 920 14.08 43.00 -34.87
N SER A 921 12.77 43.11 -35.14
CA SER A 921 11.68 42.11 -35.03
C SER A 921 11.30 41.69 -33.58
N GLY A 922 10.03 41.75 -33.13
CA GLY A 922 8.79 42.16 -33.79
C GLY A 922 7.82 40.99 -34.00
N GLY A 923 7.27 40.44 -32.91
CA GLY A 923 6.31 39.33 -32.97
C GLY A 923 5.48 39.20 -31.69
N LYS A 924 4.33 39.87 -31.63
CA LYS A 924 3.31 39.59 -30.63
C LYS A 924 2.65 38.24 -30.95
N SER A 925 2.52 37.36 -29.96
CA SER A 925 1.71 36.14 -30.07
C SER A 925 0.87 35.97 -28.81
N ILE A 926 -0.27 36.67 -28.76
CA ILE A 926 -1.35 36.39 -27.82
C ILE A 926 -2.15 35.23 -28.42
N TYR A 927 -2.11 34.04 -27.81
CA TYR A 927 -3.04 32.96 -28.14
C TYR A 927 -4.16 32.89 -27.11
N ASP A 928 -5.28 33.49 -27.50
CA ASP A 928 -6.58 33.47 -26.82
C ASP A 928 -7.23 32.10 -27.01
N TYR A 929 -7.14 31.21 -26.01
CA TYR A 929 -7.80 29.90 -26.05
C TYR A 929 -9.24 30.02 -25.53
N ARG A 930 -10.16 30.32 -26.46
CA ARG A 930 -11.61 30.26 -26.25
C ARG A 930 -12.24 29.11 -27.03
N TYR A 931 -13.32 28.57 -26.45
CA TYR A 931 -14.22 27.56 -27.00
C TYR A 931 -13.62 26.18 -27.27
N ILE A 932 -14.08 25.17 -26.53
CA ILE A 932 -15.13 24.24 -27.01
C ILE A 932 -16.07 23.95 -25.82
N TYR A 933 -17.32 24.42 -25.95
CA TYR A 933 -18.48 24.29 -25.04
C TYR A 933 -18.27 24.58 -23.55
#